data_AF-A0A1G5AAV9-F1
#
_entry.id   AF-A0A1G5AAV9-F1
#
_cell.length_a   1.000
_cell.length_b   1.000
_cell.length_c   1.000
_cell.angle_alpha   90.00
_cell.angle_beta   90.00
_cell.angle_gamma   90.00
#
_symmetry.space_group_name_H-M   'P 1'
#
loop_
_entity.id
_entity.type
_entity.pdbx_description
1 polymer ?
#
loop_
_entity_poly.entity_id
_entity_poly.type
_entity_poly.pdbx_seq_one_letter_code
_entity_poly.pdbx_strand_id
1 'polypeptide(L)'
;MKNGLKVALLSIALCAQLFVPALKVQAATTITENKTGNQDGYDYELWKDGGNTSMTLNSGGTFSCQWSNIGNALFRKGKKFDSTKTYQQIGNISFDYGCDYKPNGNSYLCVYGWTKDPMIEYYIVDSWGSWRPPGGSPKGQIQVDGGTYDVYEATRVNQPSIEGNKTFKQYFSVRTQKRTSGTISVSEHFKAWEKMGMKLGKIYEAALNIEGYQSSGSANVYKNNLIIGGSSSGNNNNNNNNNNGNNNNNSNNNNNANKNNNSNNNNNNNNGGNNNGGNNGWNWGNWWNWGNNGGNNGGNNGGGNNGGSAQNSATVQCESMSKSGQYADTIGSPFNGMALYANNDKLSFDQNFASDTSDFTLRGCSNNNNMARVDLRIGGQNKGTFYYGGPYPAEYTIKNVKHGTGNQKVELVVTADNGQWDAYVDYLKFSGAGSSSNNNNQSNNNNNNNAAKNNNNNNAANNNNNNAANNNANQNNNKNQKLIALTFDDGPTSTTNEVLDILQKYNVKATFFLIGQNINQNTVNTMKRQVNMGCELASHSFTHQDMSRMSAQQIKDEQQRTATAIKNAVGADVKFFRPPYIAISNTMYQNIDVPFIQGTMHNDWLDNTSAQQRAQSVLNGARDGQIVLLHDFQGNSKTVQALPQIIEGLQKQGYTFVTVSELFQKKGVNPNVEYKIWSATY
;
A
#
# COMPACT_ATOMS: atom_id res chain seq x y z
N MET A 1 -47.01 53.55 -48.70
CA MET A 1 -47.47 52.20 -48.29
C MET A 1 -46.92 51.23 -49.33
N LYS A 2 -45.75 50.62 -49.12
CA LYS A 2 -45.54 49.30 -48.49
C LYS A 2 -46.47 48.20 -49.04
N ASN A 3 -45.93 47.38 -49.94
CA ASN A 3 -46.09 45.92 -50.12
C ASN A 3 -45.42 45.56 -51.47
N GLY A 4 -44.65 44.49 -51.63
CA GLY A 4 -44.29 43.44 -50.67
C GLY A 4 -44.15 42.08 -51.34
N LEU A 5 -43.23 41.92 -52.32
CA LEU A 5 -42.98 40.65 -52.98
C LEU A 5 -41.53 40.20 -52.74
N LYS A 6 -41.35 39.17 -51.90
CA LYS A 6 -40.07 38.44 -51.76
C LYS A 6 -40.35 36.96 -51.96
N VAL A 7 -39.59 36.36 -52.87
CA VAL A 7 -39.63 34.92 -53.18
C VAL A 7 -39.15 34.13 -51.96
N ALA A 8 -39.90 33.10 -51.56
CA ALA A 8 -39.54 32.20 -50.48
C ALA A 8 -38.69 31.04 -51.03
N LEU A 9 -37.44 30.93 -50.57
CA LEU A 9 -36.61 29.75 -50.73
C LEU A 9 -36.83 28.83 -49.52
N LEU A 10 -37.37 27.64 -49.76
CA LEU A 10 -37.73 26.68 -48.71
C LEU A 10 -36.52 25.80 -48.36
N SER A 11 -35.71 26.25 -47.40
CA SER A 11 -34.59 25.46 -46.85
C SER A 11 -35.08 24.56 -45.72
N ILE A 12 -35.35 23.28 -46.01
CA ILE A 12 -35.70 22.29 -44.99
C ILE A 12 -34.43 21.89 -44.22
N ALA A 13 -34.18 22.56 -43.09
CA ALA A 13 -33.16 22.16 -42.14
C ALA A 13 -33.66 20.98 -41.30
N LEU A 14 -33.30 19.76 -41.71
CA LEU A 14 -33.62 18.53 -40.98
C LEU A 14 -32.80 18.46 -39.68
N CYS A 15 -33.33 19.02 -38.59
CA CYS A 15 -32.72 18.89 -37.26
C CYS A 15 -32.84 17.45 -36.75
N ALA A 16 -31.86 16.62 -37.11
CA ALA A 16 -31.62 15.35 -36.45
C ALA A 16 -31.24 15.62 -34.99
N GLN A 17 -32.20 15.47 -34.07
CA GLN A 17 -31.92 15.43 -32.64
C GLN A 17 -31.09 14.18 -32.34
N LEU A 18 -29.78 14.34 -32.37
CA LEU A 18 -28.85 13.38 -31.80
C LEU A 18 -29.14 13.28 -30.31
N PHE A 19 -29.84 12.21 -29.93
CA PHE A 19 -29.94 11.75 -28.55
C PHE A 19 -28.54 11.28 -28.12
N VAL A 20 -27.66 12.23 -27.78
CA VAL A 20 -26.40 11.93 -27.10
C VAL A 20 -26.81 11.40 -25.73
N PRO A 21 -26.55 10.13 -25.39
CA PRO A 21 -26.77 9.66 -24.03
C PRO A 21 -25.90 10.53 -23.12
N ALA A 22 -26.52 11.19 -22.14
CA ALA A 22 -25.81 12.07 -21.23
C ALA A 22 -24.72 11.28 -20.52
N LEU A 23 -23.47 11.45 -20.96
CA LEU A 23 -22.30 10.97 -20.25
C LEU A 23 -22.37 11.61 -18.87
N LYS A 24 -22.63 10.78 -17.85
CA LYS A 24 -22.46 11.20 -16.46
C LYS A 24 -20.98 11.42 -16.25
N VAL A 25 -20.53 12.66 -16.47
CA VAL A 25 -19.24 13.15 -16.02
C VAL A 25 -19.31 13.13 -14.50
N GLN A 26 -18.93 12.00 -13.90
CA GLN A 26 -18.76 11.91 -12.47
C GLN A 26 -17.58 12.78 -12.10
N ALA A 27 -17.85 13.87 -11.38
CA ALA A 27 -16.81 14.79 -10.94
C ALA A 27 -15.73 14.01 -10.17
N ALA A 28 -14.46 14.30 -10.47
CA ALA A 28 -13.33 13.64 -9.83
C ALA A 28 -13.46 13.78 -8.32
N THR A 29 -13.55 12.66 -7.60
CA THR A 29 -13.88 12.66 -6.18
C THR A 29 -12.59 12.82 -5.38
N THR A 30 -12.36 14.02 -4.85
CA THR A 30 -11.25 14.28 -3.92
C THR A 30 -11.65 13.93 -2.50
N ILE A 31 -10.82 13.15 -1.82
CA ILE A 31 -10.96 12.76 -0.42
C ILE A 31 -9.71 13.21 0.35
N THR A 32 -9.90 13.81 1.53
CA THR A 32 -8.80 14.42 2.31
C THR A 32 -8.59 13.76 3.68
N GLU A 33 -9.51 12.88 4.07
CA GLU A 33 -9.55 12.18 5.35
C GLU A 33 -9.78 10.68 5.16
N ASN A 34 -9.52 9.90 6.21
CA ASN A 34 -9.58 8.44 6.19
C ASN A 34 -10.89 7.93 5.62
N LYS A 35 -10.81 7.23 4.49
CA LYS A 35 -11.97 6.70 3.78
C LYS A 35 -11.57 5.53 2.89
N THR A 36 -12.35 4.46 2.99
CA THR A 36 -12.33 3.34 2.05
C THR A 36 -13.64 3.27 1.27
N GLY A 37 -13.63 2.60 0.13
CA GLY A 37 -14.79 2.34 -0.70
C GLY A 37 -14.40 1.59 -1.98
N ASN A 38 -15.33 1.47 -2.92
CA ASN A 38 -15.07 0.96 -4.25
C ASN A 38 -15.39 2.03 -5.31
N GLN A 39 -14.57 2.13 -6.35
CA GLN A 39 -14.83 2.93 -7.53
C GLN A 39 -14.33 2.17 -8.76
N ASP A 40 -15.15 2.07 -9.80
CA ASP A 40 -14.84 1.41 -11.08
C ASP A 40 -14.29 -0.03 -10.93
N GLY A 41 -14.78 -0.75 -9.91
CA GLY A 41 -14.36 -2.12 -9.57
C GLY A 41 -13.13 -2.20 -8.64
N TYR A 42 -12.39 -1.10 -8.46
CA TYR A 42 -11.22 -1.00 -7.60
C TYR A 42 -11.61 -0.59 -6.18
N ASP A 43 -11.15 -1.34 -5.20
CA ASP A 43 -11.23 -0.99 -3.80
C ASP A 43 -10.16 0.08 -3.51
N TYR A 44 -10.58 1.24 -3.02
CA TYR A 44 -9.71 2.35 -2.68
C TYR A 44 -9.60 2.54 -1.17
N GLU A 45 -8.47 3.10 -0.73
CA GLU A 45 -8.29 3.57 0.63
C GLU A 45 -7.34 4.76 0.69
N LEU A 46 -7.82 5.85 1.30
CA LEU A 46 -6.99 6.85 1.93
C LEU A 46 -6.96 6.54 3.43
N TRP A 47 -5.76 6.39 3.98
CA TRP A 47 -5.53 6.29 5.42
C TRP A 47 -4.37 7.21 5.82
N LYS A 48 -4.51 7.92 6.94
CA LYS A 48 -3.51 8.78 7.57
C LYS A 48 -3.67 8.76 9.09
N ASP A 49 -2.58 9.04 9.80
CA ASP A 49 -2.57 9.29 11.25
C ASP A 49 -2.61 10.79 11.62
N GLY A 50 -2.27 11.68 10.68
CA GLY A 50 -2.18 13.12 10.87
C GLY A 50 -1.83 13.86 9.58
N GLY A 51 -1.58 15.17 9.69
CA GLY A 51 -1.21 16.04 8.56
C GLY A 51 -2.30 16.30 7.53
N ASN A 52 -1.90 16.88 6.40
CA ASN A 52 -2.77 17.17 5.27
C ASN A 52 -2.59 16.13 4.18
N THR A 53 -3.71 15.60 3.67
CA THR A 53 -3.72 14.72 2.51
C THR A 53 -4.82 15.10 1.55
N SER A 54 -4.61 14.81 0.28
CA SER A 54 -5.63 14.88 -0.77
C SER A 54 -5.43 13.69 -1.69
N MET A 55 -6.48 12.94 -1.97
CA MET A 55 -6.51 11.83 -2.93
C MET A 55 -7.66 12.07 -3.90
N THR A 56 -7.36 12.30 -5.16
CA THR A 56 -8.37 12.44 -6.22
C THR A 56 -8.56 11.10 -6.92
N LEU A 57 -9.75 10.53 -6.79
CA LEU A 57 -10.10 9.25 -7.38
C LEU A 57 -10.43 9.43 -8.88
N ASN A 58 -9.49 9.01 -9.73
CA ASN A 58 -9.63 9.02 -11.20
C ASN A 58 -10.22 7.68 -11.69
N SER A 59 -10.35 7.49 -13.00
CA SER A 59 -11.02 6.29 -13.58
C SER A 59 -10.26 4.98 -13.34
N GLY A 60 -11.00 3.89 -13.11
CA GLY A 60 -10.42 2.57 -12.87
C GLY A 60 -9.50 2.55 -11.64
N GLY A 61 -8.33 1.92 -11.77
CA GLY A 61 -7.32 1.90 -10.70
C GLY A 61 -6.58 3.22 -10.49
N THR A 62 -6.76 4.23 -11.34
CA THR A 62 -5.96 5.46 -11.29
C THR A 62 -6.38 6.41 -10.17
N PHE A 63 -5.42 7.17 -9.64
CA PHE A 63 -5.64 8.22 -8.66
C PHE A 63 -4.46 9.19 -8.66
N SER A 64 -4.67 10.43 -8.21
CA SER A 64 -3.57 11.32 -7.81
C SER A 64 -3.65 11.60 -6.33
N CYS A 65 -2.51 11.88 -5.70
CA CYS A 65 -2.45 12.26 -4.31
C CYS A 65 -1.41 13.35 -4.03
N GLN A 66 -1.66 14.09 -2.97
CA GLN A 66 -0.76 15.07 -2.38
C GLN A 66 -0.76 14.87 -0.86
N TRP A 67 0.40 15.03 -0.24
CA TRP A 67 0.53 14.99 1.22
C TRP A 67 1.48 16.08 1.70
N SER A 68 1.22 16.61 2.89
CA SER A 68 2.15 17.48 3.61
C SER A 68 1.98 17.37 5.12
N ASN A 69 3.11 17.41 5.83
CA ASN A 69 3.19 17.36 7.29
C ASN A 69 2.47 16.14 7.91
N ILE A 70 2.50 14.99 7.22
CA ILE A 70 1.90 13.73 7.69
C ILE A 70 2.84 12.97 8.64
N GLY A 71 2.30 12.13 9.52
CA GLY A 71 3.09 11.13 10.27
C GLY A 71 3.32 9.91 9.38
N ASN A 72 2.23 9.22 9.04
CA ASN A 72 2.12 8.26 7.95
C ASN A 72 0.82 8.51 7.17
N ALA A 73 0.87 8.37 5.85
CA ALA A 73 -0.28 8.42 4.95
C ALA A 73 -0.14 7.38 3.82
N LEU A 74 -1.16 6.56 3.63
CA LEU A 74 -1.26 5.56 2.57
C LEU A 74 -2.41 5.91 1.61
N PHE A 75 -2.10 5.93 0.32
CA PHE A 75 -3.02 6.19 -0.77
C PHE A 75 -3.01 4.99 -1.71
N ARG A 76 -4.11 4.24 -1.80
CA ARG A 76 -4.12 3.01 -2.61
C ARG A 76 -5.41 2.73 -3.35
N LYS A 77 -5.26 2.02 -4.49
CA LYS A 77 -6.33 1.41 -5.27
C LYS A 77 -5.92 0.01 -5.72
N GLY A 78 -6.81 -0.96 -5.53
CA GLY A 78 -6.56 -2.36 -5.85
C GLY A 78 -7.79 -3.23 -5.64
N LYS A 79 -7.60 -4.39 -5.00
CA LYS A 79 -8.67 -5.32 -4.66
C LYS A 79 -8.54 -5.80 -3.22
N LYS A 80 -9.66 -5.73 -2.49
CA LYS A 80 -9.86 -6.47 -1.24
C LYS A 80 -10.60 -7.79 -1.54
N PHE A 81 -10.20 -8.84 -0.85
CA PHE A 81 -10.65 -10.22 -1.01
C PHE A 81 -11.29 -10.73 0.28
N ASP A 82 -12.15 -11.74 0.17
CA ASP A 82 -12.87 -12.34 1.30
C ASP A 82 -11.98 -13.12 2.29
N SER A 83 -10.67 -13.21 2.04
CA SER A 83 -9.71 -14.00 2.82
C SER A 83 -10.03 -15.49 2.91
N THR A 84 -10.76 -16.06 1.93
CA THR A 84 -11.04 -17.50 1.85
C THR A 84 -10.00 -18.29 1.07
N LYS A 85 -9.26 -17.63 0.17
CA LYS A 85 -8.37 -18.24 -0.82
C LYS A 85 -6.90 -17.80 -0.70
N THR A 86 -5.97 -18.70 -0.94
CA THR A 86 -4.55 -18.37 -1.16
C THR A 86 -4.35 -17.75 -2.55
N TYR A 87 -3.18 -17.15 -2.82
CA TYR A 87 -2.93 -16.58 -4.16
C TYR A 87 -2.98 -17.66 -5.26
N GLN A 88 -2.53 -18.89 -4.98
CA GLN A 88 -2.61 -19.99 -5.94
C GLN A 88 -4.07 -20.33 -6.32
N GLN A 89 -5.01 -20.17 -5.38
CA GLN A 89 -6.45 -20.39 -5.59
C GLN A 89 -7.18 -19.17 -6.20
N ILE A 90 -6.59 -17.98 -6.10
CA ILE A 90 -7.06 -16.75 -6.77
C ILE A 90 -6.59 -16.73 -8.24
N GLY A 91 -5.43 -17.32 -8.52
CA GLY A 91 -4.77 -17.29 -9.82
C GLY A 91 -3.64 -16.27 -9.85
N ASN A 92 -3.05 -16.05 -11.04
CA ASN A 92 -2.00 -15.06 -11.20
C ASN A 92 -2.50 -13.65 -10.83
N ILE A 93 -1.69 -12.90 -10.08
CA ILE A 93 -1.92 -11.50 -9.72
C ILE A 93 -0.76 -10.69 -10.29
N SER A 94 -1.06 -9.64 -11.05
CA SER A 94 -0.08 -8.65 -11.49
C SER A 94 -0.68 -7.25 -11.55
N PHE A 95 0.19 -6.25 -11.48
CA PHE A 95 -0.13 -4.84 -11.71
C PHE A 95 0.67 -4.32 -12.89
N ASP A 96 0.01 -3.74 -13.88
CA ASP A 96 0.63 -2.95 -14.93
C ASP A 96 0.35 -1.47 -14.64
N TYR A 97 1.41 -0.70 -14.32
CA TYR A 97 1.26 0.60 -13.67
C TYR A 97 2.18 1.69 -14.22
N GLY A 98 1.90 2.93 -13.83
CA GLY A 98 2.68 4.12 -14.17
C GLY A 98 2.33 5.28 -13.25
N CYS A 99 3.36 5.92 -12.69
CA CYS A 99 3.25 6.99 -11.72
C CYS A 99 4.24 8.11 -12.00
N ASP A 100 3.75 9.35 -12.08
CA ASP A 100 4.58 10.55 -11.89
C ASP A 100 4.73 10.73 -10.37
N TYR A 101 5.93 10.43 -9.85
CA TYR A 101 6.16 10.23 -8.41
C TYR A 101 7.18 11.25 -7.88
N LYS A 102 6.70 12.18 -7.05
CA LYS A 102 7.45 13.36 -6.57
C LYS A 102 7.42 13.45 -5.03
N PRO A 103 8.05 12.50 -4.31
CA PRO A 103 8.18 12.56 -2.86
C PRO A 103 9.20 13.62 -2.42
N ASN A 104 8.92 14.28 -1.30
CA ASN A 104 9.84 15.17 -0.58
C ASN A 104 9.97 14.68 0.88
N GLY A 105 10.90 13.75 1.09
CA GLY A 105 11.10 13.02 2.36
C GLY A 105 10.96 11.51 2.16
N ASN A 106 10.66 10.76 3.23
CA ASN A 106 10.50 9.32 3.13
C ASN A 106 9.11 8.95 2.58
N SER A 107 9.07 8.01 1.63
CA SER A 107 7.85 7.62 0.89
C SER A 107 8.15 6.39 0.04
N TYR A 108 7.15 5.54 -0.24
CA TYR A 108 7.28 4.35 -1.10
C TYR A 108 6.23 4.35 -2.21
N LEU A 109 6.63 3.90 -3.40
CA LEU A 109 5.75 3.50 -4.50
C LEU A 109 5.86 1.97 -4.64
N CYS A 110 4.76 1.28 -4.34
CA CYS A 110 4.77 -0.17 -4.14
C CYS A 110 3.43 -0.83 -4.47
N VAL A 111 3.44 -2.14 -4.69
CA VAL A 111 2.25 -2.96 -4.39
C VAL A 111 2.28 -3.28 -2.89
N TYR A 112 1.17 -3.02 -2.22
CA TYR A 112 0.93 -3.26 -0.80
C TYR A 112 -0.21 -4.26 -0.63
N GLY A 113 -0.22 -4.98 0.48
CA GLY A 113 -1.36 -5.82 0.81
C GLY A 113 -1.19 -6.62 2.09
N TRP A 114 -2.18 -7.49 2.32
CA TRP A 114 -2.22 -8.36 3.49
C TRP A 114 -2.65 -9.78 3.12
N THR A 115 -2.23 -10.72 3.95
CA THR A 115 -2.79 -12.08 4.03
C THR A 115 -3.27 -12.39 5.44
N LYS A 116 -4.10 -13.42 5.61
CA LYS A 116 -4.61 -13.97 6.87
C LYS A 116 -4.32 -15.46 6.97
N ASP A 117 -4.10 -15.97 8.18
CA ASP A 117 -3.78 -17.37 8.47
C ASP A 117 -2.56 -17.96 7.68
N PRO A 118 -1.31 -17.48 7.88
CA PRO A 118 -0.87 -16.49 8.87
C PRO A 118 -1.17 -15.04 8.44
N MET A 119 -1.23 -14.13 9.40
CA MET A 119 -1.35 -12.70 9.10
C MET A 119 0.00 -12.11 8.72
N ILE A 120 0.11 -11.64 7.47
CA ILE A 120 1.33 -11.06 6.89
C ILE A 120 0.94 -9.75 6.21
N GLU A 121 1.62 -8.66 6.54
CA GLU A 121 1.62 -7.43 5.73
C GLU A 121 2.75 -7.55 4.69
N TYR A 122 2.53 -7.10 3.46
CA TYR A 122 3.56 -7.24 2.43
C TYR A 122 3.69 -6.05 1.50
N TYR A 123 4.90 -5.90 0.97
CA TYR A 123 5.32 -4.80 0.10
C TYR A 123 6.17 -5.32 -1.06
N ILE A 124 5.87 -4.87 -2.27
CA ILE A 124 6.73 -5.00 -3.45
C ILE A 124 7.05 -3.57 -3.90
N VAL A 125 8.22 -3.08 -3.52
CA VAL A 125 8.62 -1.66 -3.61
C VAL A 125 9.45 -1.43 -4.86
N ASP A 126 8.93 -0.59 -5.75
CA ASP A 126 9.55 -0.26 -7.03
C ASP A 126 10.34 1.06 -6.98
N SER A 127 9.88 2.03 -6.18
CA SER A 127 10.59 3.29 -5.92
C SER A 127 10.32 3.81 -4.51
N TRP A 128 11.15 4.75 -4.08
CA TRP A 128 11.11 5.35 -2.75
C TRP A 128 11.57 6.82 -2.78
N GLY A 129 11.35 7.54 -1.69
CA GLY A 129 11.81 8.90 -1.47
C GLY A 129 13.27 8.97 -1.03
N SER A 130 13.51 9.59 0.14
CA SER A 130 14.85 9.77 0.71
C SER A 130 15.49 8.51 1.29
N TRP A 131 14.71 7.50 1.67
CA TRP A 131 15.20 6.27 2.30
C TRP A 131 14.72 5.02 1.55
N ARG A 132 15.60 4.01 1.42
CA ARG A 132 15.25 2.72 0.80
C ARG A 132 14.81 1.74 1.89
N PRO A 133 13.57 1.22 1.85
CA PRO A 133 13.10 0.26 2.85
C PRO A 133 13.74 -1.14 2.68
N PRO A 134 13.58 -2.04 3.66
CA PRO A 134 13.08 -1.81 5.02
C PRO A 134 14.21 -1.63 6.06
N GLY A 135 15.48 -1.61 5.62
CA GLY A 135 16.63 -1.75 6.49
C GLY A 135 16.92 -3.21 6.87
N GLY A 136 18.03 -3.44 7.57
CA GLY A 136 18.53 -4.79 7.89
C GLY A 136 19.16 -5.50 6.69
N SER A 137 19.46 -6.80 6.86
CA SER A 137 20.08 -7.64 5.83
C SER A 137 19.02 -8.41 5.02
N PRO A 138 19.17 -8.53 3.69
CA PRO A 138 18.26 -9.31 2.87
C PRO A 138 18.42 -10.81 3.13
N LYS A 139 17.30 -11.55 3.03
CA LYS A 139 17.25 -13.02 3.04
C LYS A 139 17.71 -13.63 1.71
N GLY A 140 17.66 -12.87 0.64
CA GLY A 140 18.03 -13.29 -0.71
C GLY A 140 17.65 -12.22 -1.74
N GLN A 141 17.79 -12.57 -3.02
CA GLN A 141 17.41 -11.72 -4.14
C GLN A 141 16.55 -12.50 -5.15
N ILE A 142 15.76 -11.77 -5.94
CA ILE A 142 15.06 -12.29 -7.11
C ILE A 142 15.21 -11.39 -8.32
N GLN A 143 15.14 -11.99 -9.50
CA GLN A 143 15.07 -11.30 -10.78
C GLN A 143 13.69 -11.53 -11.41
N VAL A 144 12.93 -10.45 -11.62
CA VAL A 144 11.58 -10.46 -12.17
C VAL A 144 11.27 -9.09 -12.77
N ASP A 145 10.39 -9.02 -13.78
CA ASP A 145 9.97 -7.76 -14.44
C ASP A 145 11.14 -6.84 -14.90
N GLY A 146 12.25 -7.44 -15.35
CA GLY A 146 13.45 -6.69 -15.76
C GLY A 146 14.16 -5.96 -14.61
N GLY A 147 13.94 -6.36 -13.36
CA GLY A 147 14.58 -5.79 -12.17
C GLY A 147 15.16 -6.86 -11.24
N THR A 148 16.10 -6.45 -10.40
CA THR A 148 16.51 -7.23 -9.21
C THR A 148 15.84 -6.64 -7.98
N TYR A 149 15.31 -7.49 -7.11
CA TYR A 149 14.73 -7.11 -5.82
C TYR A 149 15.45 -7.85 -4.69
N ASP A 150 15.83 -7.11 -3.66
CA ASP A 150 16.25 -7.67 -2.38
C ASP A 150 15.01 -8.12 -1.61
N VAL A 151 15.05 -9.32 -1.03
CA VAL A 151 13.95 -9.90 -0.25
C VAL A 151 14.25 -9.78 1.24
N TYR A 152 13.29 -9.28 2.03
CA TYR A 152 13.42 -9.13 3.48
C TYR A 152 12.22 -9.70 4.22
N GLU A 153 12.45 -10.10 5.46
CA GLU A 153 11.41 -10.43 6.44
C GLU A 153 11.66 -9.60 7.70
N ALA A 154 10.65 -8.85 8.14
CA ALA A 154 10.65 -8.15 9.41
C ALA A 154 9.50 -8.65 10.30
N THR A 155 9.55 -8.33 11.59
CA THR A 155 8.46 -8.61 12.53
C THR A 155 7.98 -7.30 13.12
N ARG A 156 6.68 -7.02 12.99
CA ARG A 156 6.01 -5.88 13.64
C ARG A 156 5.36 -6.40 14.91
N VAL A 157 5.75 -5.84 16.05
CA VAL A 157 5.28 -6.27 17.38
C VAL A 157 4.24 -5.28 17.89
N ASN A 158 3.02 -5.78 18.15
CA ASN A 158 1.88 -4.99 18.64
C ASN A 158 1.59 -3.70 17.85
N GLN A 159 1.56 -3.81 16.52
CA GLN A 159 1.33 -2.69 15.59
C GLN A 159 -0.08 -2.75 14.97
N PRO A 160 -0.60 -1.62 14.45
CA PRO A 160 -1.86 -1.61 13.73
C PRO A 160 -1.86 -2.59 12.55
N SER A 161 -3.00 -3.25 12.35
CA SER A 161 -3.23 -4.20 11.26
C SER A 161 -4.71 -4.23 10.87
N ILE A 162 -5.03 -5.00 9.83
CA ILE A 162 -6.40 -5.33 9.42
C ILE A 162 -7.21 -6.12 10.47
N GLU A 163 -6.59 -6.51 11.58
CA GLU A 163 -7.25 -7.15 12.74
C GLU A 163 -6.96 -6.42 14.06
N GLY A 164 -6.75 -5.10 14.01
CA GLY A 164 -6.38 -4.27 15.17
C GLY A 164 -4.90 -4.38 15.51
N ASN A 165 -4.50 -4.03 16.73
CA ASN A 165 -3.10 -4.15 17.14
C ASN A 165 -2.70 -5.63 17.33
N LYS A 166 -1.68 -6.07 16.59
CA LYS A 166 -1.23 -7.47 16.52
C LYS A 166 0.28 -7.55 16.38
N THR A 167 0.85 -8.72 16.66
CA THR A 167 2.20 -9.07 16.21
C THR A 167 2.11 -9.89 14.94
N PHE A 168 2.78 -9.44 13.88
CA PHE A 168 2.73 -10.05 12.55
C PHE A 168 4.06 -9.89 11.81
N LYS A 169 4.22 -10.64 10.71
CA LYS A 169 5.39 -10.50 9.83
C LYS A 169 5.13 -9.47 8.75
N GLN A 170 6.17 -8.75 8.36
CA GLN A 170 6.22 -7.98 7.13
C GLN A 170 7.14 -8.66 6.13
N TYR A 171 6.67 -8.89 4.91
CA TYR A 171 7.49 -9.38 3.80
C TYR A 171 7.75 -8.27 2.79
N PHE A 172 9.00 -8.12 2.35
CA PHE A 172 9.37 -7.11 1.37
C PHE A 172 10.09 -7.75 0.19
N SER A 173 9.77 -7.30 -1.02
CA SER A 173 10.70 -7.26 -2.15
C SER A 173 10.97 -5.79 -2.48
N VAL A 174 12.22 -5.35 -2.44
CA VAL A 174 12.59 -3.95 -2.72
C VAL A 174 13.54 -3.90 -3.89
N ARG A 175 13.17 -3.18 -4.96
CA ARG A 175 13.98 -3.07 -6.17
C ARG A 175 15.34 -2.46 -5.84
N THR A 176 16.42 -2.92 -6.48
CA THR A 176 17.77 -2.40 -6.23
C THR A 176 17.97 -1.00 -6.82
N GLN A 177 17.20 -0.67 -7.86
CA GLN A 177 17.16 0.65 -8.49
C GLN A 177 15.70 1.11 -8.64
N LYS A 178 15.43 2.40 -8.45
CA LYS A 178 14.09 2.99 -8.54
C LYS A 178 13.47 2.80 -9.93
N ARG A 179 12.18 2.49 -10.00
CA ARG A 179 11.32 2.43 -11.20
C ARG A 179 9.94 2.98 -10.84
N THR A 180 9.28 3.69 -11.76
CA THR A 180 7.95 4.29 -11.50
C THR A 180 6.86 3.90 -12.51
N SER A 181 7.15 2.93 -13.39
CA SER A 181 6.19 2.36 -14.33
C SER A 181 6.63 0.96 -14.79
N GLY A 182 5.69 0.17 -15.30
CA GLY A 182 5.91 -1.19 -15.83
C GLY A 182 5.01 -2.22 -15.17
N THR A 183 5.35 -3.51 -15.36
CA THR A 183 4.63 -4.63 -14.70
C THR A 183 5.28 -4.98 -13.36
N ILE A 184 4.46 -5.31 -12.36
CA ILE A 184 4.84 -5.99 -11.11
C ILE A 184 4.09 -7.33 -11.08
N SER A 185 4.83 -8.42 -11.24
CA SER A 185 4.33 -9.80 -11.27
C SER A 185 4.17 -10.35 -9.85
N VAL A 186 3.18 -9.84 -9.11
CA VAL A 186 2.95 -10.10 -7.67
C VAL A 186 3.02 -11.60 -7.32
N SER A 187 2.42 -12.48 -8.12
CA SER A 187 2.48 -13.93 -7.88
C SER A 187 3.88 -14.53 -7.96
N GLU A 188 4.81 -13.97 -8.73
CA GLU A 188 6.21 -14.43 -8.76
C GLU A 188 6.98 -14.02 -7.50
N HIS A 189 6.71 -12.82 -6.97
CA HIS A 189 7.22 -12.42 -5.65
C HIS A 189 6.73 -13.37 -4.55
N PHE A 190 5.44 -13.71 -4.57
CA PHE A 190 4.86 -14.66 -3.61
C PHE A 190 5.48 -16.06 -3.71
N LYS A 191 5.61 -16.62 -4.92
CA LYS A 191 6.30 -17.89 -5.17
C LYS A 191 7.75 -17.86 -4.67
N ALA A 192 8.45 -16.74 -4.85
CA ALA A 192 9.82 -16.57 -4.37
C ALA A 192 9.92 -16.52 -2.84
N TRP A 193 9.03 -15.78 -2.18
CA TRP A 193 8.97 -15.71 -0.72
C TRP A 193 8.70 -17.10 -0.12
N GLU A 194 7.74 -17.86 -0.66
CA GLU A 194 7.48 -19.24 -0.22
C GLU A 194 8.70 -20.16 -0.41
N LYS A 195 9.44 -20.04 -1.53
CA LYS A 195 10.72 -20.74 -1.74
C LYS A 195 11.81 -20.36 -0.73
N MET A 196 11.76 -19.15 -0.16
CA MET A 196 12.64 -18.68 0.92
C MET A 196 12.08 -18.97 2.34
N GLY A 197 11.06 -19.83 2.45
CA GLY A 197 10.44 -20.23 3.71
C GLY A 197 9.48 -19.19 4.31
N MET A 198 9.17 -18.11 3.58
CA MET A 198 8.30 -17.03 4.02
C MET A 198 6.84 -17.36 3.64
N LYS A 199 6.18 -18.14 4.52
CA LYS A 199 4.81 -18.65 4.29
C LYS A 199 3.77 -17.51 4.25
N LEU A 200 3.02 -17.44 3.15
CA LEU A 200 1.86 -16.55 3.00
C LEU A 200 0.56 -17.21 3.49
N GLY A 201 -0.41 -16.37 3.86
CA GLY A 201 -1.77 -16.78 4.16
C GLY A 201 -2.73 -16.68 2.97
N LYS A 202 -4.03 -16.71 3.28
CA LYS A 202 -5.12 -16.37 2.35
C LYS A 202 -5.10 -14.87 2.08
N ILE A 203 -5.27 -14.44 0.84
CA ILE A 203 -5.10 -13.02 0.48
C ILE A 203 -6.30 -12.20 0.99
N TYR A 204 -6.01 -11.07 1.65
CA TYR A 204 -7.01 -10.09 2.09
C TYR A 204 -7.03 -8.86 1.19
N GLU A 205 -5.87 -8.38 0.74
CA GLU A 205 -5.77 -7.16 -0.08
C GLU A 205 -4.53 -7.23 -0.97
N ALA A 206 -4.66 -6.74 -2.19
CA ALA A 206 -3.53 -6.39 -3.06
C ALA A 206 -3.85 -5.07 -3.76
N ALA A 207 -3.01 -4.05 -3.59
CA ALA A 207 -3.24 -2.72 -4.15
C ALA A 207 -1.94 -2.00 -4.50
N LEU A 208 -1.97 -1.19 -5.57
CA LEU A 208 -0.90 -0.23 -5.82
C LEU A 208 -1.07 0.94 -4.83
N ASN A 209 0.02 1.28 -4.16
CA ASN A 209 0.04 2.12 -2.97
C ASN A 209 1.18 3.15 -3.04
N ILE A 210 0.83 4.40 -2.71
CA ILE A 210 1.78 5.45 -2.35
C ILE A 210 1.73 5.57 -0.83
N GLU A 211 2.85 5.33 -0.15
CA GLU A 211 3.00 5.58 1.28
C GLU A 211 3.89 6.80 1.46
N GLY A 212 3.52 7.75 2.31
CA GLY A 212 4.36 8.84 2.77
C GLY A 212 4.60 8.68 4.27
N TYR A 213 5.85 8.80 4.72
CA TYR A 213 6.20 8.76 6.13
C TYR A 213 7.03 9.98 6.50
N GLN A 214 6.56 10.79 7.46
CA GLN A 214 7.20 12.01 7.95
C GLN A 214 7.71 12.91 6.82
N SER A 215 6.84 13.14 5.83
CA SER A 215 7.22 13.75 4.56
C SER A 215 6.11 14.62 3.97
N SER A 216 6.45 15.26 2.85
CA SER A 216 5.48 15.85 1.93
C SER A 216 5.69 15.27 0.53
N GLY A 217 4.80 15.54 -0.41
CA GLY A 217 4.99 15.14 -1.79
C GLY A 217 3.72 15.08 -2.59
N SER A 218 3.86 14.66 -3.85
CA SER A 218 2.74 14.34 -4.72
C SER A 218 3.03 13.11 -5.57
N ALA A 219 1.98 12.44 -5.99
CA ALA A 219 2.05 11.36 -6.95
C ALA A 219 0.81 11.38 -7.85
N ASN A 220 0.98 11.09 -9.14
CA ASN A 220 -0.13 10.85 -10.06
C ASN A 220 0.02 9.46 -10.66
N VAL A 221 -0.74 8.50 -10.11
CA VAL A 221 -0.85 7.13 -10.61
C VAL A 221 -1.77 7.16 -11.82
N TYR A 222 -1.18 7.41 -13.00
CA TYR A 222 -1.87 7.56 -14.27
C TYR A 222 -2.16 6.24 -14.99
N LYS A 223 -1.50 5.14 -14.58
CA LYS A 223 -1.81 3.75 -15.01
C LYS A 223 -1.77 2.85 -13.77
N ASN A 224 -2.80 2.02 -13.58
CA ASN A 224 -2.88 1.04 -12.49
C ASN A 224 -3.89 -0.05 -12.87
N ASN A 225 -3.44 -1.01 -13.68
CA ASN A 225 -4.22 -2.12 -14.18
C ASN A 225 -3.93 -3.35 -13.32
N LEU A 226 -4.85 -3.69 -12.42
CA LEU A 226 -4.82 -4.96 -11.69
C LEU A 226 -5.36 -6.08 -12.58
N ILE A 227 -4.54 -7.09 -12.80
CA ILE A 227 -4.88 -8.29 -13.57
C ILE A 227 -4.93 -9.47 -12.60
N ILE A 228 -6.08 -10.17 -12.57
CA ILE A 228 -6.31 -11.38 -11.77
C ILE A 228 -6.73 -12.51 -12.72
N GLY A 229 -6.00 -13.61 -12.69
CA GLY A 229 -6.08 -14.68 -13.68
C GLY A 229 -5.19 -14.41 -14.91
N GLY A 230 -4.89 -15.47 -15.66
CA GLY A 230 -3.91 -15.47 -16.76
C GLY A 230 -2.67 -16.30 -16.43
N SER A 231 -1.93 -16.67 -17.48
CA SER A 231 -0.68 -17.44 -17.36
C SER A 231 0.42 -16.57 -16.74
N SER A 232 1.09 -17.05 -15.69
CA SER A 232 2.28 -16.35 -15.16
C SER A 232 3.39 -16.35 -16.20
N SER A 233 3.97 -15.19 -16.51
CA SER A 233 5.14 -15.09 -17.40
C SER A 233 6.37 -15.66 -16.69
N GLY A 234 6.56 -16.97 -16.84
CA GLY A 234 7.63 -17.74 -16.23
C GLY A 234 8.96 -17.41 -16.90
N ASN A 235 9.68 -16.44 -16.33
CA ASN A 235 11.02 -16.10 -16.79
C ASN A 235 12.00 -17.21 -16.35
N ASN A 236 12.09 -18.27 -17.16
CA ASN A 236 12.98 -19.41 -16.95
C ASN A 236 14.45 -19.01 -17.14
N ASN A 237 15.04 -18.37 -16.13
CA ASN A 237 16.50 -18.28 -15.98
C ASN A 237 17.08 -19.65 -15.58
N ASN A 238 16.98 -20.62 -16.49
CA ASN A 238 17.80 -21.83 -16.42
C ASN A 238 19.22 -21.49 -16.86
N ASN A 239 20.06 -21.13 -15.88
CA ASN A 239 21.51 -21.21 -16.03
C ASN A 239 21.92 -22.68 -16.16
N ASN A 240 21.77 -23.24 -17.36
CA ASN A 240 22.36 -24.52 -17.72
C ASN A 240 23.88 -24.34 -17.84
N ASN A 241 24.58 -24.49 -16.72
CA ASN A 241 26.00 -24.84 -16.70
C ASN A 241 26.17 -26.27 -17.24
N ASN A 242 26.02 -26.43 -18.56
CA ASN A 242 26.40 -27.65 -19.26
C ASN A 242 27.92 -27.69 -19.43
N ASN A 243 28.61 -27.95 -18.31
CA ASN A 243 29.86 -28.68 -18.37
C ASN A 243 29.52 -30.11 -18.80
N ASN A 244 29.71 -30.42 -20.08
CA ASN A 244 29.83 -31.81 -20.49
C ASN A 244 30.88 -31.90 -21.61
N GLY A 245 32.06 -32.42 -21.25
CA GLY A 245 33.01 -32.87 -22.26
C GLY A 245 32.42 -34.05 -23.02
N ASN A 246 32.74 -34.19 -24.29
CA ASN A 246 32.51 -35.45 -24.98
C ASN A 246 33.70 -35.77 -25.89
N ASN A 247 34.22 -36.98 -25.71
CA ASN A 247 35.30 -37.51 -26.53
C ASN A 247 34.83 -37.78 -27.96
N ASN A 248 35.76 -37.66 -28.90
CA ASN A 248 35.89 -38.44 -30.13
C ASN A 248 34.59 -38.97 -30.79
N ASN A 249 34.27 -38.44 -31.97
CA ASN A 249 34.78 -39.12 -33.17
C ASN A 249 34.69 -38.27 -34.45
N ASN A 250 35.86 -38.13 -35.09
CA ASN A 250 36.09 -38.45 -36.50
C ASN A 250 35.07 -37.91 -37.56
N SER A 251 35.45 -36.89 -38.33
CA SER A 251 36.11 -37.13 -39.64
C SER A 251 36.02 -35.95 -40.63
N ASN A 252 37.17 -35.65 -41.24
CA ASN A 252 37.39 -35.13 -42.60
C ASN A 252 36.98 -33.71 -43.06
N ASN A 253 38.07 -33.02 -43.46
CA ASN A 253 38.26 -32.09 -44.58
C ASN A 253 37.76 -30.63 -44.42
N ASN A 254 38.67 -29.64 -44.43
CA ASN A 254 39.50 -29.16 -45.57
C ASN A 254 38.60 -28.76 -46.77
N ASN A 255 38.61 -27.51 -47.24
CA ASN A 255 39.81 -26.76 -47.61
C ASN A 255 39.58 -25.25 -47.82
N ASN A 256 40.71 -24.51 -47.81
CA ASN A 256 40.94 -23.14 -48.32
C ASN A 256 40.14 -21.99 -47.67
N ALA A 257 40.78 -21.02 -47.01
CA ALA A 257 41.84 -20.08 -47.48
C ALA A 257 41.28 -19.03 -48.47
N ASN A 258 41.76 -17.77 -48.49
CA ASN A 258 43.10 -17.30 -48.14
C ASN A 258 43.14 -15.77 -47.98
N LYS A 259 44.16 -15.24 -47.27
CA LYS A 259 44.70 -13.85 -47.38
C LYS A 259 43.76 -12.68 -46.95
N ASN A 260 44.26 -11.54 -46.45
CA ASN A 260 45.65 -11.10 -46.20
C ASN A 260 45.67 -9.98 -45.13
N ASN A 261 46.81 -9.83 -44.45
CA ASN A 261 47.53 -8.59 -44.03
C ASN A 261 46.71 -7.33 -43.58
N ASN A 262 47.14 -6.54 -42.58
CA ASN A 262 48.54 -6.21 -42.28
C ASN A 262 48.77 -5.62 -40.87
N SER A 263 49.98 -5.86 -40.38
CA SER A 263 50.75 -5.18 -39.33
C SER A 263 50.42 -3.69 -39.03
N ASN A 264 50.30 -3.32 -37.76
CA ASN A 264 51.38 -2.79 -36.91
C ASN A 264 50.78 -2.22 -35.60
N ASN A 265 51.17 -2.64 -34.40
CA ASN A 265 52.47 -2.54 -33.72
C ASN A 265 52.66 -1.23 -32.93
N ASN A 266 52.49 -1.38 -31.60
CA ASN A 266 53.32 -0.84 -30.53
C ASN A 266 53.12 0.55 -29.87
N ASN A 267 53.29 0.48 -28.55
CA ASN A 267 53.83 1.47 -27.60
C ASN A 267 52.89 2.60 -27.09
N ASN A 268 52.86 2.93 -25.79
CA ASN A 268 53.65 2.38 -24.66
C ASN A 268 53.00 2.67 -23.28
N ASN A 269 53.25 1.77 -22.30
CA ASN A 269 53.83 1.99 -20.94
C ASN A 269 53.69 3.39 -20.27
N ASN A 270 53.61 3.60 -18.94
CA ASN A 270 53.61 2.76 -17.70
C ASN A 270 53.26 3.72 -16.50
N ASN A 271 53.27 3.40 -15.19
CA ASN A 271 53.74 2.26 -14.40
C ASN A 271 53.03 2.14 -13.02
N GLY A 272 52.93 0.92 -12.47
CA GLY A 272 53.18 0.57 -11.05
C GLY A 272 52.20 1.01 -9.93
N GLY A 273 51.95 0.22 -8.88
CA GLY A 273 52.34 -1.18 -8.63
C GLY A 273 52.18 -1.62 -7.15
N ASN A 274 52.14 -2.94 -6.90
CA ASN A 274 52.42 -3.64 -5.62
C ASN A 274 51.50 -3.40 -4.37
N ASN A 275 51.29 -4.35 -3.44
CA ASN A 275 51.42 -5.83 -3.47
C ASN A 275 50.72 -6.48 -2.25
N ASN A 276 50.63 -7.82 -2.23
CA ASN A 276 50.24 -8.72 -1.13
C ASN A 276 48.78 -8.67 -0.62
N GLY A 277 48.14 -9.77 -0.23
CA GLY A 277 48.57 -11.18 -0.23
C GLY A 277 48.13 -11.92 1.05
N GLY A 278 47.40 -13.04 0.93
CA GLY A 278 46.98 -13.85 2.08
C GLY A 278 45.89 -14.86 1.74
N ASN A 279 46.26 -16.11 1.48
CA ASN A 279 45.36 -17.24 1.22
C ASN A 279 45.50 -18.28 2.35
N ASN A 280 44.38 -18.86 2.79
CA ASN A 280 44.24 -20.11 3.56
C ASN A 280 42.73 -20.32 3.82
N GLY A 281 42.05 -21.43 3.48
CA GLY A 281 42.53 -22.69 2.89
C GLY A 281 42.29 -23.90 3.79
N TRP A 282 41.03 -24.27 4.08
CA TRP A 282 40.68 -25.53 4.74
C TRP A 282 39.42 -26.17 4.13
N ASN A 283 39.48 -27.48 3.91
CA ASN A 283 38.43 -28.30 3.31
C ASN A 283 38.22 -29.57 4.15
N TRP A 284 36.97 -29.81 4.56
CA TRP A 284 36.38 -31.06 5.07
C TRP A 284 34.91 -31.00 4.62
N GLY A 285 34.22 -32.06 4.22
CA GLY A 285 34.51 -33.49 4.15
C GLY A 285 33.15 -34.22 4.13
N ASN A 286 32.88 -35.07 3.13
CA ASN A 286 31.61 -35.81 3.02
C ASN A 286 31.35 -36.68 4.26
N TRP A 287 30.07 -37.03 4.54
CA TRP A 287 29.67 -38.42 4.82
C TRP A 287 28.12 -38.66 4.87
N TRP A 288 27.69 -39.65 4.07
CA TRP A 288 26.46 -40.49 4.10
C TRP A 288 25.05 -39.99 3.78
N ASN A 289 24.28 -40.98 3.32
CA ASN A 289 22.97 -41.00 2.67
C ASN A 289 22.21 -42.24 3.20
N TRP A 290 20.87 -42.14 3.36
CA TRP A 290 19.82 -43.19 3.34
C TRP A 290 18.52 -42.53 3.89
N GLY A 291 17.28 -42.89 3.48
CA GLY A 291 16.81 -43.93 2.57
C GLY A 291 15.35 -43.65 2.10
N ASN A 292 14.74 -44.60 1.38
CA ASN A 292 13.62 -44.38 0.43
C ASN A 292 12.23 -44.94 0.89
N ASN A 293 11.18 -44.59 0.11
CA ASN A 293 9.76 -45.05 0.04
C ASN A 293 8.71 -44.02 0.52
N GLY A 294 7.53 -43.88 -0.10
CA GLY A 294 6.97 -44.55 -1.30
C GLY A 294 5.44 -44.76 -1.18
N GLY A 295 4.64 -44.43 -2.19
CA GLY A 295 3.18 -44.67 -2.17
C GLY A 295 2.43 -44.04 -3.36
N ASN A 296 1.48 -44.79 -3.96
CA ASN A 296 0.81 -44.47 -5.23
C ASN A 296 -0.70 -44.85 -5.21
N ASN A 297 -1.55 -44.08 -5.88
CA ASN A 297 -2.92 -44.36 -6.41
C ASN A 297 -3.64 -43.01 -6.70
N GLY A 298 -4.55 -42.82 -7.66
CA GLY A 298 -5.18 -43.74 -8.62
C GLY A 298 -6.72 -43.67 -8.54
N GLY A 299 -7.42 -43.06 -9.53
CA GLY A 299 -8.89 -42.99 -9.57
C GLY A 299 -9.47 -42.06 -10.66
N ASN A 300 -10.56 -42.46 -11.33
CA ASN A 300 -11.01 -41.94 -12.64
C ASN A 300 -12.50 -41.51 -12.68
N ASN A 301 -12.82 -40.56 -13.59
CA ASN A 301 -14.09 -40.28 -14.29
C ASN A 301 -15.44 -40.02 -13.56
N GLY A 302 -16.20 -39.04 -14.10
CA GLY A 302 -17.65 -38.87 -13.88
C GLY A 302 -18.16 -37.47 -14.25
N GLY A 303 -18.91 -37.33 -15.35
CA GLY A 303 -19.39 -36.03 -15.87
C GLY A 303 -20.81 -35.64 -15.46
N GLY A 304 -21.16 -34.35 -15.60
CA GLY A 304 -22.51 -33.83 -15.34
C GLY A 304 -22.68 -32.34 -15.65
N ASN A 305 -23.35 -32.02 -16.77
CA ASN A 305 -23.84 -30.69 -17.17
C ASN A 305 -25.00 -30.26 -16.22
N ASN A 306 -25.46 -29.01 -16.06
CA ASN A 306 -25.33 -27.75 -16.81
C ASN A 306 -25.73 -26.58 -15.87
N GLY A 307 -25.30 -25.34 -16.13
CA GLY A 307 -25.70 -24.16 -15.34
C GLY A 307 -24.89 -22.91 -15.66
N GLY A 308 -25.30 -22.16 -16.69
CA GLY A 308 -24.51 -21.05 -17.25
C GLY A 308 -24.31 -19.85 -16.31
N SER A 309 -23.09 -19.32 -16.29
CA SER A 309 -22.71 -18.05 -15.66
C SER A 309 -21.84 -17.21 -16.60
N ALA A 310 -21.94 -15.89 -16.51
CA ALA A 310 -21.36 -14.92 -17.44
C ALA A 310 -19.86 -15.12 -17.75
N GLN A 311 -19.46 -14.90 -19.01
CA GLN A 311 -18.06 -14.90 -19.43
C GLN A 311 -17.31 -13.71 -18.81
N ASN A 312 -16.24 -13.99 -18.06
CA ASN A 312 -15.21 -13.00 -17.77
C ASN A 312 -14.29 -12.81 -18.98
N SER A 313 -13.92 -11.56 -19.26
CA SER A 313 -12.93 -11.20 -20.28
C SER A 313 -11.53 -11.12 -19.67
N ALA A 314 -10.57 -11.82 -20.26
CA ALA A 314 -9.15 -11.71 -19.93
C ALA A 314 -8.48 -10.58 -20.74
N THR A 315 -7.42 -9.98 -20.20
CA THR A 315 -6.57 -8.98 -20.88
C THR A 315 -5.11 -9.40 -20.76
N VAL A 316 -4.37 -9.37 -21.86
CA VAL A 316 -2.94 -9.73 -21.94
C VAL A 316 -2.18 -8.57 -22.56
N GLN A 317 -1.21 -8.02 -21.83
CA GLN A 317 -0.34 -6.94 -22.32
C GLN A 317 0.63 -7.50 -23.37
N CYS A 318 0.82 -6.81 -24.50
CA CYS A 318 1.64 -7.28 -25.61
C CYS A 318 3.13 -7.40 -25.22
N GLU A 319 3.64 -6.48 -24.37
CA GLU A 319 5.01 -6.52 -23.85
C GLU A 319 5.26 -7.68 -22.86
N SER A 320 4.21 -8.40 -22.44
CA SER A 320 4.32 -9.60 -21.60
C SER A 320 4.33 -10.92 -22.39
N MET A 321 4.08 -10.85 -23.70
CA MET A 321 4.02 -12.01 -24.60
C MET A 321 5.42 -12.47 -25.03
N SER A 322 5.56 -13.73 -25.40
CA SER A 322 6.79 -14.26 -26.01
C SER A 322 6.99 -13.70 -27.42
N LYS A 323 8.00 -12.82 -27.58
CA LYS A 323 8.37 -12.22 -28.86
C LYS A 323 9.24 -13.13 -29.73
N SER A 324 9.07 -13.04 -31.04
CA SER A 324 9.84 -13.74 -32.07
C SER A 324 9.77 -12.96 -33.39
N GLY A 325 10.63 -13.29 -34.34
CA GLY A 325 10.84 -12.47 -35.54
C GLY A 325 12.19 -11.75 -35.50
N GLN A 326 12.46 -10.92 -36.49
CA GLN A 326 13.77 -10.30 -36.67
C GLN A 326 13.91 -8.98 -35.89
N TYR A 327 12.82 -8.22 -35.76
CA TYR A 327 12.85 -6.85 -35.25
C TYR A 327 11.84 -6.57 -34.13
N ALA A 328 10.90 -7.50 -33.85
CA ALA A 328 9.90 -7.34 -32.80
C ALA A 328 10.50 -6.85 -31.47
N ASP A 329 10.11 -5.66 -30.99
CA ASP A 329 10.69 -5.06 -29.79
C ASP A 329 9.76 -4.14 -29.00
N THR A 330 10.14 -3.83 -27.76
CA THR A 330 9.34 -3.01 -26.84
C THR A 330 9.33 -1.53 -27.23
N ILE A 331 8.17 -0.89 -27.15
CA ILE A 331 7.99 0.55 -27.31
C ILE A 331 7.40 1.18 -26.03
N GLY A 332 7.70 2.47 -25.82
CA GLY A 332 7.13 3.30 -24.74
C GLY A 332 6.25 4.45 -25.23
N SER A 333 6.02 4.56 -26.53
CA SER A 333 5.18 5.58 -27.18
C SER A 333 4.66 5.01 -28.51
N PRO A 334 3.38 5.25 -28.89
CA PRO A 334 2.37 6.07 -28.21
C PRO A 334 1.72 5.42 -26.97
N PHE A 335 2.16 4.21 -26.63
CA PHE A 335 1.85 3.49 -25.40
C PHE A 335 3.04 2.59 -25.04
N ASN A 336 3.08 2.08 -23.81
CA ASN A 336 3.89 0.90 -23.50
C ASN A 336 3.30 -0.29 -24.27
N GLY A 337 4.14 -1.07 -24.93
CA GLY A 337 3.69 -2.19 -25.75
C GLY A 337 4.81 -2.73 -26.63
N MET A 338 4.45 -3.28 -27.78
CA MET A 338 5.39 -3.84 -28.75
C MET A 338 5.22 -3.22 -30.14
N ALA A 339 6.33 -3.07 -30.85
CA ALA A 339 6.36 -2.82 -32.29
C ALA A 339 6.70 -4.09 -33.05
N LEU A 340 6.04 -4.29 -34.19
CA LEU A 340 6.26 -5.35 -35.16
C LEU A 340 6.56 -4.66 -36.49
N TYR A 341 7.81 -4.74 -36.95
CA TYR A 341 8.35 -3.92 -38.04
C TYR A 341 8.42 -4.66 -39.38
N ALA A 342 8.50 -6.00 -39.35
CA ALA A 342 8.65 -6.80 -40.56
C ALA A 342 7.79 -8.07 -40.55
N ASN A 343 7.66 -8.68 -41.72
CA ASN A 343 7.00 -9.97 -41.87
C ASN A 343 7.67 -11.04 -40.98
N ASN A 344 6.84 -11.79 -40.27
CA ASN A 344 7.18 -12.77 -39.23
C ASN A 344 7.60 -12.18 -37.86
N ASP A 345 7.59 -10.86 -37.67
CA ASP A 345 7.54 -10.30 -36.32
C ASP A 345 6.23 -10.70 -35.65
N LYS A 346 6.37 -11.30 -34.46
CA LYS A 346 5.30 -12.05 -33.80
C LYS A 346 5.39 -11.99 -32.28
N LEU A 347 4.23 -11.86 -31.66
CA LEU A 347 4.00 -12.09 -30.24
C LEU A 347 3.19 -13.38 -30.06
N SER A 348 3.42 -14.11 -28.96
CA SER A 348 2.66 -15.33 -28.66
C SER A 348 2.52 -15.63 -27.17
N PHE A 349 1.44 -16.31 -26.81
CA PHE A 349 1.21 -16.86 -25.47
C PHE A 349 0.29 -18.09 -25.56
N ASP A 350 0.32 -18.96 -24.54
CA ASP A 350 -0.57 -20.11 -24.45
C ASP A 350 -1.78 -19.78 -23.57
N GLN A 351 -2.98 -20.10 -24.06
CA GLN A 351 -4.27 -19.83 -23.42
C GLN A 351 -5.14 -21.08 -23.36
N ASN A 352 -5.64 -21.41 -22.16
CA ASN A 352 -6.65 -22.44 -21.98
C ASN A 352 -8.06 -21.87 -22.18
N PHE A 353 -8.71 -22.19 -23.30
CA PHE A 353 -10.05 -21.70 -23.62
C PHE A 353 -11.13 -22.62 -23.05
N ALA A 354 -12.06 -22.05 -22.26
CA ALA A 354 -13.19 -22.79 -21.71
C ALA A 354 -14.41 -22.82 -22.65
N SER A 355 -14.55 -21.82 -23.52
CA SER A 355 -15.48 -21.83 -24.66
C SER A 355 -14.75 -22.18 -25.97
N ASP A 356 -15.49 -22.67 -26.97
CA ASP A 356 -14.94 -22.93 -28.31
C ASP A 356 -14.81 -21.68 -29.18
N THR A 357 -15.42 -20.59 -28.72
CA THR A 357 -15.63 -19.33 -29.42
C THR A 357 -15.40 -18.16 -28.46
N SER A 358 -14.73 -17.10 -28.92
CA SER A 358 -14.51 -15.86 -28.16
C SER A 358 -14.49 -14.64 -29.09
N ASP A 359 -14.77 -13.46 -28.54
CA ASP A 359 -14.41 -12.18 -29.18
C ASP A 359 -12.95 -11.85 -28.84
N PHE A 360 -12.20 -11.25 -29.77
CA PHE A 360 -10.82 -10.79 -29.55
C PHE A 360 -10.70 -9.30 -29.89
N THR A 361 -10.28 -8.47 -28.93
CA THR A 361 -10.09 -7.03 -29.09
C THR A 361 -8.62 -6.67 -28.89
N LEU A 362 -7.93 -6.23 -29.94
CA LEU A 362 -6.54 -5.76 -29.87
C LEU A 362 -6.53 -4.22 -29.87
N ARG A 363 -5.84 -3.61 -28.89
CA ARG A 363 -5.50 -2.19 -28.93
C ARG A 363 -4.16 -1.99 -29.62
N GLY A 364 -4.10 -1.06 -30.57
CA GLY A 364 -2.89 -0.77 -31.33
C GLY A 364 -3.05 0.45 -32.24
N CYS A 365 -2.00 0.73 -33.01
CA CYS A 365 -2.01 1.71 -34.10
C CYS A 365 -0.95 1.37 -35.16
N SER A 366 -0.94 2.12 -36.26
CA SER A 366 0.22 2.18 -37.15
C SER A 366 1.30 3.09 -36.55
N ASN A 367 2.53 3.05 -37.06
CA ASN A 367 3.54 4.08 -36.80
C ASN A 367 3.25 5.39 -37.55
N ASN A 368 2.43 5.36 -38.60
CA ASN A 368 2.16 6.48 -39.51
C ASN A 368 0.73 6.44 -40.07
N ASN A 369 0.44 7.18 -41.14
CA ASN A 369 -0.91 7.25 -41.75
C ASN A 369 -1.27 6.07 -42.68
N ASN A 370 -0.33 5.16 -42.96
CA ASN A 370 -0.59 3.94 -43.72
C ASN A 370 -1.23 2.88 -42.82
N MET A 371 -2.05 2.01 -43.42
CA MET A 371 -2.81 1.01 -42.68
C MET A 371 -1.94 -0.17 -42.24
N ALA A 372 -1.64 -0.25 -40.95
CA ALA A 372 -1.00 -1.41 -40.34
C ALA A 372 -1.98 -2.59 -40.17
N ARG A 373 -1.45 -3.81 -40.22
CA ARG A 373 -2.21 -5.07 -40.14
C ARG A 373 -1.52 -6.09 -39.23
N VAL A 374 -2.30 -6.76 -38.38
CA VAL A 374 -1.80 -7.82 -37.49
C VAL A 374 -2.75 -9.02 -37.58
N ASP A 375 -2.24 -10.18 -37.97
CA ASP A 375 -3.01 -11.43 -38.01
C ASP A 375 -3.13 -12.04 -36.62
N LEU A 376 -4.35 -12.45 -36.26
CA LEU A 376 -4.63 -13.32 -35.13
C LEU A 376 -4.49 -14.78 -35.58
N ARG A 377 -3.58 -15.55 -34.97
CA ARG A 377 -3.56 -17.00 -35.14
C ARG A 377 -3.87 -17.69 -33.82
N ILE A 378 -4.65 -18.78 -33.87
CA ILE A 378 -4.93 -19.62 -32.71
C ILE A 378 -4.79 -21.08 -33.13
N GLY A 379 -3.97 -21.84 -32.40
CA GLY A 379 -3.62 -23.22 -32.76
C GLY A 379 -2.86 -23.31 -34.10
N GLY A 380 -2.10 -22.27 -34.45
CA GLY A 380 -1.40 -22.14 -35.73
C GLY A 380 -2.30 -21.81 -36.94
N GLN A 381 -3.62 -21.71 -36.76
CA GLN A 381 -4.57 -21.36 -37.81
C GLN A 381 -4.87 -19.86 -37.80
N ASN A 382 -4.89 -19.20 -38.96
CA ASN A 382 -5.34 -17.80 -39.06
C ASN A 382 -6.83 -17.70 -38.69
N LYS A 383 -7.19 -16.72 -37.86
CA LYS A 383 -8.52 -16.46 -37.32
C LYS A 383 -9.09 -15.09 -37.72
N GLY A 384 -8.29 -14.26 -38.37
CA GLY A 384 -8.68 -12.92 -38.82
C GLY A 384 -7.53 -11.91 -38.63
N THR A 385 -7.76 -10.68 -39.08
CA THR A 385 -6.75 -9.62 -39.10
C THR A 385 -7.29 -8.38 -38.39
N PHE A 386 -6.48 -7.77 -37.53
CA PHE A 386 -6.72 -6.46 -36.94
C PHE A 386 -6.19 -5.36 -37.88
N TYR A 387 -6.91 -4.24 -38.01
CA TYR A 387 -6.56 -3.15 -38.93
C TYR A 387 -6.45 -1.81 -38.20
N TYR A 388 -5.36 -1.09 -38.45
CA TYR A 388 -5.09 0.23 -37.86
C TYR A 388 -4.79 1.25 -38.96
N GLY A 389 -5.76 2.09 -39.28
CA GLY A 389 -5.68 3.05 -40.40
C GLY A 389 -4.89 4.33 -40.15
N GLY A 390 -4.09 4.41 -39.08
CA GLY A 390 -3.33 5.62 -38.74
C GLY A 390 -2.58 5.54 -37.41
N PRO A 391 -1.90 6.63 -37.00
CA PRO A 391 -0.98 6.64 -35.85
C PRO A 391 -1.68 6.82 -34.49
N TYR A 392 -3.01 6.85 -34.47
CA TYR A 392 -3.80 7.05 -33.26
C TYR A 392 -4.23 5.71 -32.66
N PRO A 393 -3.94 5.44 -31.37
CA PRO A 393 -4.33 4.19 -30.70
C PRO A 393 -5.83 3.93 -30.74
N ALA A 394 -6.23 2.78 -31.27
CA ALA A 394 -7.61 2.33 -31.37
C ALA A 394 -7.75 0.86 -30.95
N GLU A 395 -8.97 0.45 -30.56
CA GLU A 395 -9.32 -0.96 -30.38
C GLU A 395 -9.98 -1.51 -31.65
N TYR A 396 -9.49 -2.64 -32.15
CA TYR A 396 -10.15 -3.41 -33.22
C TYR A 396 -10.63 -4.74 -32.66
N THR A 397 -11.89 -5.11 -32.90
CA THR A 397 -12.48 -6.36 -32.39
C THR A 397 -12.84 -7.33 -33.53
N ILE A 398 -12.26 -8.52 -33.50
CA ILE A 398 -12.70 -9.68 -34.29
C ILE A 398 -13.69 -10.46 -33.43
N LYS A 399 -14.95 -10.54 -33.87
CA LYS A 399 -16.02 -11.19 -33.10
C LYS A 399 -16.24 -12.65 -33.49
N ASN A 400 -16.76 -13.44 -32.56
CA ASN A 400 -17.17 -14.83 -32.77
C ASN A 400 -16.07 -15.74 -33.35
N VAL A 401 -14.82 -15.54 -32.92
CA VAL A 401 -13.68 -16.33 -33.39
C VAL A 401 -13.78 -17.76 -32.86
N LYS A 402 -14.00 -18.73 -33.75
CA LYS A 402 -13.98 -20.16 -33.41
C LYS A 402 -12.55 -20.69 -33.34
N HIS A 403 -12.14 -21.16 -32.18
CA HIS A 403 -10.81 -21.72 -31.91
C HIS A 403 -10.82 -23.12 -31.26
N GLY A 404 -11.96 -23.56 -30.71
CA GLY A 404 -12.03 -24.78 -29.92
C GLY A 404 -11.58 -24.56 -28.47
N THR A 405 -11.90 -25.53 -27.61
CA THR A 405 -11.56 -25.50 -26.18
C THR A 405 -10.16 -26.07 -25.90
N GLY A 406 -9.69 -25.90 -24.66
CA GLY A 406 -8.40 -26.42 -24.20
C GLY A 406 -7.25 -25.44 -24.43
N ASN A 407 -6.03 -25.89 -24.14
CA ASN A 407 -4.84 -25.07 -24.28
C ASN A 407 -4.47 -24.87 -25.75
N GLN A 408 -4.52 -23.63 -26.22
CA GLN A 408 -4.19 -23.22 -27.59
C GLN A 408 -3.15 -22.10 -27.54
N LYS A 409 -2.18 -22.14 -28.46
CA LYS A 409 -1.27 -21.02 -28.68
C LYS A 409 -2.00 -19.90 -29.42
N VAL A 410 -2.00 -18.70 -28.85
CA VAL A 410 -2.49 -17.46 -29.46
C VAL A 410 -1.28 -16.69 -29.97
N GLU A 411 -1.35 -16.17 -31.20
CA GLU A 411 -0.28 -15.42 -31.84
C GLU A 411 -0.81 -14.15 -32.49
N LEU A 412 -0.04 -13.07 -32.41
CA LEU A 412 -0.22 -11.82 -33.14
C LEU A 412 0.96 -11.68 -34.11
N VAL A 413 0.70 -11.64 -35.42
CA VAL A 413 1.74 -11.79 -36.46
C VAL A 413 1.63 -10.70 -37.53
N VAL A 414 2.74 -10.05 -37.89
CA VAL A 414 2.83 -9.26 -39.12
C VAL A 414 3.16 -10.17 -40.30
N THR A 415 2.35 -10.10 -41.36
CA THR A 415 2.40 -11.01 -42.53
C THR A 415 2.28 -10.30 -43.88
N ALA A 416 2.00 -9.00 -43.86
CA ALA A 416 1.75 -8.18 -45.04
C ALA A 416 2.52 -6.85 -45.04
N ASP A 417 3.58 -6.75 -44.23
CA ASP A 417 4.50 -5.61 -44.28
C ASP A 417 5.16 -5.51 -45.67
N ASN A 418 5.39 -4.27 -46.09
CA ASN A 418 6.03 -3.86 -47.34
C ASN A 418 6.98 -2.66 -47.14
N GLY A 419 7.44 -2.42 -45.90
CA GLY A 419 8.31 -1.30 -45.52
C GLY A 419 7.62 0.07 -45.53
N GLN A 420 6.29 0.14 -45.46
CA GLN A 420 5.52 1.40 -45.46
C GLN A 420 4.82 1.69 -44.13
N TRP A 421 4.78 0.74 -43.20
CA TRP A 421 4.11 0.86 -41.90
C TRP A 421 4.71 -0.14 -40.91
N ASP A 422 4.76 0.23 -39.64
CA ASP A 422 4.99 -0.71 -38.53
C ASP A 422 3.69 -0.86 -37.74
N ALA A 423 3.45 -2.04 -37.17
CA ALA A 423 2.32 -2.27 -36.27
C ALA A 423 2.74 -2.09 -34.81
N TYR A 424 2.11 -1.14 -34.12
CA TYR A 424 2.28 -0.93 -32.69
C TYR A 424 1.08 -1.54 -31.94
N VAL A 425 1.33 -2.38 -30.94
CA VAL A 425 0.29 -3.14 -30.21
C VAL A 425 0.47 -3.03 -28.69
N ASP A 426 -0.63 -2.77 -27.99
CA ASP A 426 -0.69 -2.47 -26.54
C ASP A 426 -1.16 -3.70 -25.76
N TYR A 427 -2.42 -4.12 -25.95
CA TYR A 427 -2.96 -5.32 -25.31
C TYR A 427 -3.97 -6.05 -26.19
N LEU A 428 -4.14 -7.35 -25.90
CA LEU A 428 -5.20 -8.20 -26.43
C LEU A 428 -6.19 -8.57 -25.31
N LYS A 429 -7.48 -8.33 -25.54
CA LYS A 429 -8.59 -8.78 -24.69
C LYS A 429 -9.36 -9.92 -25.37
N PHE A 430 -9.90 -10.87 -24.60
CA PHE A 430 -10.82 -11.88 -25.12
C PHE A 430 -11.74 -12.46 -24.05
N SER A 431 -12.92 -12.96 -24.44
CA SER A 431 -13.89 -13.61 -23.53
C SER A 431 -13.56 -15.09 -23.28
N GLY A 432 -13.95 -15.66 -22.12
CA GLY A 432 -14.04 -17.12 -21.97
C GLY A 432 -12.88 -17.87 -21.27
N ALA A 433 -12.11 -17.21 -20.39
CA ALA A 433 -11.11 -17.89 -19.56
C ALA A 433 -11.74 -18.61 -18.35
N GLY A 434 -11.71 -19.95 -18.33
CA GLY A 434 -12.20 -20.76 -17.21
C GLY A 434 -11.09 -21.18 -16.24
N SER A 435 -11.34 -21.05 -14.93
CA SER A 435 -10.43 -21.53 -13.89
C SER A 435 -10.90 -22.88 -13.33
N SER A 436 -9.98 -23.85 -13.28
CA SER A 436 -10.22 -25.16 -12.66
C SER A 436 -10.13 -25.06 -11.13
N SER A 437 -11.08 -25.67 -10.41
CA SER A 437 -11.05 -25.74 -8.94
C SER A 437 -11.66 -27.05 -8.46
N ASN A 438 -10.84 -27.92 -7.89
CA ASN A 438 -11.29 -29.08 -7.11
C ASN A 438 -11.46 -28.64 -5.65
N ASN A 439 -12.69 -28.70 -5.14
CA ASN A 439 -13.01 -28.43 -3.75
C ASN A 439 -13.69 -29.67 -3.14
N ASN A 440 -12.93 -30.46 -2.37
CA ASN A 440 -13.52 -31.44 -1.46
C ASN A 440 -13.70 -30.77 -0.09
N ASN A 441 -14.95 -30.52 0.29
CA ASN A 441 -15.30 -30.71 1.70
C ASN A 441 -16.71 -31.29 1.82
N GLN A 442 -16.80 -32.39 2.55
CA GLN A 442 -17.98 -33.24 2.65
C GLN A 442 -18.83 -32.78 3.83
N SER A 443 -20.06 -32.33 3.56
CA SER A 443 -21.03 -32.04 4.61
C SER A 443 -21.60 -33.35 5.15
N ASN A 444 -21.25 -33.70 6.40
CA ASN A 444 -21.95 -34.73 7.14
C ASN A 444 -23.11 -34.11 7.91
N ASN A 445 -24.31 -34.21 7.35
CA ASN A 445 -25.55 -34.12 8.10
C ASN A 445 -25.79 -35.46 8.82
N ASN A 446 -26.25 -35.43 10.07
CA ASN A 446 -26.89 -36.60 10.67
C ASN A 446 -28.10 -36.17 11.50
N ASN A 447 -29.24 -36.80 11.22
CA ASN A 447 -30.54 -36.47 11.79
C ASN A 447 -30.64 -36.93 13.26
N ASN A 448 -31.50 -36.27 14.05
CA ASN A 448 -32.70 -36.96 14.54
C ASN A 448 -33.79 -36.04 15.13
N ASN A 449 -34.99 -36.22 14.58
CA ASN A 449 -36.32 -36.15 15.18
C ASN A 449 -36.39 -35.92 16.71
N ASN A 450 -37.22 -34.97 17.19
CA ASN A 450 -38.65 -35.26 17.35
C ASN A 450 -39.55 -34.06 17.74
N ALA A 451 -40.80 -34.21 17.31
CA ALA A 451 -42.07 -33.59 17.72
C ALA A 451 -42.18 -32.74 19.01
N ALA A 452 -42.67 -31.50 18.80
CA ALA A 452 -43.99 -30.99 19.23
C ALA A 452 -44.31 -30.54 20.68
N LYS A 453 -44.95 -29.36 20.71
CA LYS A 453 -46.04 -28.87 21.61
C LYS A 453 -45.73 -28.20 22.97
N ASN A 454 -46.18 -26.93 22.99
CA ASN A 454 -47.07 -26.28 23.97
C ASN A 454 -46.53 -25.46 25.16
N ASN A 455 -47.00 -24.21 25.15
CA ASN A 455 -47.62 -23.41 26.23
C ASN A 455 -46.75 -22.80 27.36
N ASN A 456 -46.57 -21.48 27.23
CA ASN A 456 -47.08 -20.42 28.10
C ASN A 456 -47.27 -20.64 29.62
N ASN A 457 -46.83 -19.58 30.32
CA ASN A 457 -47.39 -18.94 31.52
C ASN A 457 -46.79 -19.22 32.92
N ASN A 458 -46.11 -18.16 33.38
CA ASN A 458 -46.37 -17.43 34.63
C ASN A 458 -45.76 -17.88 35.97
N ASN A 459 -44.98 -16.93 36.49
CA ASN A 459 -45.00 -16.36 37.84
C ASN A 459 -44.24 -17.02 39.01
N ALA A 460 -43.26 -16.22 39.44
CA ALA A 460 -43.17 -15.60 40.77
C ALA A 460 -42.26 -16.25 41.83
N ALA A 461 -41.39 -15.37 42.34
CA ALA A 461 -40.79 -15.34 43.67
C ALA A 461 -39.89 -16.50 44.10
N ASN A 462 -38.59 -16.20 44.21
CA ASN A 462 -38.05 -16.08 45.56
C ASN A 462 -36.94 -15.01 45.66
N ASN A 463 -37.02 -14.15 46.67
CA ASN A 463 -35.97 -13.20 47.01
C ASN A 463 -34.94 -13.89 47.90
N ASN A 464 -33.64 -13.72 47.61
CA ASN A 464 -32.57 -13.51 48.60
C ASN A 464 -31.18 -13.50 47.92
N ASN A 465 -30.65 -12.31 47.60
CA ASN A 465 -29.20 -11.98 47.66
C ASN A 465 -28.89 -10.51 47.29
N ASN A 466 -29.64 -9.55 47.86
CA ASN A 466 -29.32 -8.13 47.76
C ASN A 466 -28.18 -7.76 48.74
N ASN A 467 -26.94 -8.07 48.37
CA ASN A 467 -25.74 -7.37 48.87
C ASN A 467 -24.49 -7.53 47.98
N ALA A 468 -24.46 -8.48 47.03
CA ALA A 468 -23.36 -8.60 46.06
C ALA A 468 -23.52 -7.73 44.80
N ALA A 469 -24.76 -7.33 44.46
CA ALA A 469 -25.06 -6.61 43.21
C ALA A 469 -24.59 -5.14 43.21
N ASN A 470 -24.57 -4.46 44.36
CA ASN A 470 -24.38 -3.00 44.39
C ASN A 470 -22.93 -2.55 44.15
N ASN A 471 -21.94 -3.43 44.34
CA ASN A 471 -20.54 -3.15 43.99
C ASN A 471 -20.23 -3.37 42.49
N ASN A 472 -21.01 -4.23 41.80
CA ASN A 472 -20.82 -4.47 40.36
C ASN A 472 -21.53 -3.44 39.47
N ALA A 473 -22.57 -2.75 39.98
CA ALA A 473 -23.19 -1.64 39.26
C ALA A 473 -22.21 -0.47 39.01
N ASN A 474 -21.36 -0.14 39.99
CA ASN A 474 -20.38 0.94 39.87
C ASN A 474 -19.13 0.57 39.03
N GLN A 475 -18.83 -0.72 38.86
CA GLN A 475 -17.79 -1.18 37.93
C GLN A 475 -18.29 -1.21 36.47
N ASN A 476 -19.54 -1.63 36.25
CA ASN A 476 -20.08 -1.75 34.89
C ASN A 476 -20.46 -0.40 34.24
N ASN A 477 -20.78 0.64 35.01
CA ASN A 477 -21.04 1.98 34.46
C ASN A 477 -19.78 2.65 33.86
N ASN A 478 -18.57 2.27 34.27
CA ASN A 478 -17.32 2.88 33.78
C ASN A 478 -16.90 2.42 32.36
N LYS A 479 -17.48 1.33 31.82
CA LYS A 479 -17.09 0.80 30.49
C LYS A 479 -17.66 1.57 29.29
N ASN A 480 -18.63 2.47 29.49
CA ASN A 480 -19.29 3.24 28.43
C ASN A 480 -18.99 4.75 28.46
N GLN A 481 -18.14 5.21 29.38
CA GLN A 481 -17.82 6.62 29.53
C GLN A 481 -16.79 7.04 28.48
N LYS A 482 -17.11 8.04 27.65
CA LYS A 482 -16.15 8.59 26.69
C LYS A 482 -15.07 9.36 27.43
N LEU A 483 -13.81 9.09 27.15
CA LEU A 483 -12.65 9.71 27.79
C LEU A 483 -11.82 10.49 26.77
N ILE A 484 -11.28 11.63 27.19
CA ILE A 484 -10.39 12.45 26.37
C ILE A 484 -9.35 13.13 27.27
N ALA A 485 -8.10 13.21 26.83
CA ALA A 485 -7.05 13.93 27.54
C ALA A 485 -6.71 15.23 26.81
N LEU A 486 -6.86 16.38 27.49
CA LEU A 486 -6.25 17.63 27.02
C LEU A 486 -4.78 17.64 27.41
N THR A 487 -3.92 18.01 26.46
CA THR A 487 -2.49 18.15 26.70
C THR A 487 -1.95 19.46 26.18
N PHE A 488 -0.95 20.01 26.87
CA PHE A 488 -0.37 21.32 26.58
C PHE A 488 1.16 21.24 26.49
N ASP A 489 1.71 21.82 25.44
CA ASP A 489 3.16 21.89 25.17
C ASP A 489 3.72 23.31 25.35
N ASP A 490 5.03 23.37 25.55
CA ASP A 490 5.88 24.57 25.67
C ASP A 490 5.82 25.34 27.01
N GLY A 491 4.96 24.94 27.94
CA GLY A 491 4.99 25.41 29.32
C GLY A 491 6.26 25.03 30.12
N PRO A 492 6.38 25.49 31.38
CA PRO A 492 5.47 26.43 32.06
C PRO A 492 5.79 27.90 31.73
N THR A 493 4.77 28.70 31.45
CA THR A 493 4.86 30.14 31.16
C THR A 493 3.85 30.94 31.99
N SER A 494 3.67 32.25 31.73
CA SER A 494 2.52 32.97 32.32
C SER A 494 1.20 32.48 31.75
N THR A 495 1.16 32.12 30.46
CA THR A 495 -0.02 31.60 29.76
C THR A 495 -0.46 30.25 30.32
N THR A 496 0.45 29.44 30.87
CA THR A 496 0.08 28.24 31.65
C THR A 496 -0.86 28.56 32.82
N ASN A 497 -0.70 29.70 33.51
CA ASN A 497 -1.63 30.08 34.58
C ASN A 497 -3.02 30.44 34.05
N GLU A 498 -3.09 31.13 32.90
CA GLU A 498 -4.35 31.44 32.23
C GLU A 498 -5.10 30.17 31.79
N VAL A 499 -4.37 29.16 31.28
CA VAL A 499 -4.90 27.82 31.01
C VAL A 499 -5.44 27.19 32.31
N LEU A 500 -4.67 27.22 33.40
CA LEU A 500 -5.09 26.65 34.68
C LEU A 500 -6.30 27.36 35.29
N ASP A 501 -6.48 28.67 35.09
CA ASP A 501 -7.68 29.39 35.53
C ASP A 501 -8.94 28.81 34.86
N ILE A 502 -8.87 28.54 33.55
CA ILE A 502 -9.97 27.90 32.81
C ILE A 502 -10.15 26.45 33.26
N LEU A 503 -9.09 25.64 33.34
CA LEU A 503 -9.18 24.25 33.78
C LEU A 503 -9.78 24.13 35.19
N GLN A 504 -9.40 25.02 36.12
CA GLN A 504 -9.94 25.08 37.46
C GLN A 504 -11.43 25.47 37.46
N LYS A 505 -11.82 26.48 36.68
CA LYS A 505 -13.23 26.91 36.54
C LYS A 505 -14.15 25.77 36.10
N TYR A 506 -13.70 24.90 35.20
CA TYR A 506 -14.50 23.79 34.68
C TYR A 506 -14.23 22.44 35.39
N ASN A 507 -13.40 22.42 36.44
CA ASN A 507 -12.95 21.21 37.16
C ASN A 507 -12.37 20.13 36.22
N VAL A 508 -11.48 20.54 35.32
CA VAL A 508 -10.84 19.72 34.30
C VAL A 508 -9.37 19.46 34.66
N LYS A 509 -8.93 18.20 34.50
CA LYS A 509 -7.52 17.82 34.54
C LYS A 509 -6.91 17.80 33.14
N ALA A 510 -5.60 18.04 33.04
CA ALA A 510 -4.83 17.99 31.81
C ALA A 510 -3.44 17.38 32.04
N THR A 511 -2.67 17.19 30.96
CA THR A 511 -1.25 16.77 31.01
C THR A 511 -0.37 17.81 30.32
N PHE A 512 0.67 18.30 30.99
CA PHE A 512 1.54 19.35 30.46
C PHE A 512 2.92 18.76 30.16
N PHE A 513 3.39 18.86 28.92
CA PHE A 513 4.74 18.48 28.53
C PHE A 513 5.62 19.73 28.61
N LEU A 514 6.49 19.77 29.61
CA LEU A 514 7.24 20.97 29.97
C LEU A 514 8.59 21.02 29.27
N ILE A 515 8.98 22.21 28.79
CA ILE A 515 10.34 22.50 28.36
C ILE A 515 11.18 22.72 29.62
N GLY A 516 12.26 21.95 29.79
CA GLY A 516 13.11 22.00 30.99
C GLY A 516 13.74 23.37 31.26
N GLN A 517 14.11 24.13 30.24
CA GLN A 517 14.59 25.53 30.37
C GLN A 517 13.56 26.49 30.97
N ASN A 518 12.25 26.20 30.81
CA ASN A 518 11.18 27.03 31.36
C ASN A 518 10.96 26.77 32.86
N ILE A 519 11.59 25.73 33.45
CA ILE A 519 11.49 25.40 34.88
C ILE A 519 12.49 26.23 35.68
N ASN A 520 12.00 27.24 36.39
CA ASN A 520 12.78 28.17 37.22
C ASN A 520 11.93 28.73 38.37
N GLN A 521 12.52 29.56 39.25
CA GLN A 521 11.83 30.06 40.45
C GLN A 521 10.51 30.79 40.17
N ASN A 522 10.36 31.43 39.00
CA ASN A 522 9.13 32.13 38.63
C ASN A 522 8.01 31.16 38.22
N THR A 523 8.36 29.95 37.77
CA THR A 523 7.41 28.95 37.24
C THR A 523 7.16 27.77 38.16
N VAL A 524 7.99 27.55 39.19
CA VAL A 524 7.78 26.51 40.22
C VAL A 524 6.39 26.61 40.89
N ASN A 525 5.87 27.83 41.13
CA ASN A 525 4.53 27.99 41.72
C ASN A 525 3.41 27.60 40.74
N THR A 526 3.58 27.87 39.44
CA THR A 526 2.70 27.35 38.38
C THR A 526 2.70 25.81 38.38
N MET A 527 3.87 25.18 38.51
CA MET A 527 3.98 23.71 38.55
C MET A 527 3.34 23.10 39.80
N LYS A 528 3.49 23.73 40.97
CA LYS A 528 2.80 23.32 42.20
C LYS A 528 1.27 23.41 42.01
N ARG A 529 0.78 24.45 41.32
CA ARG A 529 -0.63 24.60 40.97
C ARG A 529 -1.11 23.48 40.04
N GLN A 530 -0.35 23.13 39.00
CA GLN A 530 -0.66 22.00 38.10
C GLN A 530 -0.86 20.70 38.90
N VAL A 531 0.10 20.35 39.77
CA VAL A 531 0.01 19.13 40.60
C VAL A 531 -1.16 19.18 41.59
N ASN A 532 -1.38 20.32 42.26
CA ASN A 532 -2.48 20.49 43.21
C ASN A 532 -3.87 20.37 42.55
N MET A 533 -3.99 20.72 41.27
CA MET A 533 -5.20 20.52 40.46
C MET A 533 -5.37 19.08 39.94
N GLY A 534 -4.41 18.18 40.25
CA GLY A 534 -4.40 16.81 39.75
C GLY A 534 -4.03 16.68 38.28
N CYS A 535 -3.39 17.70 37.68
CA CYS A 535 -2.82 17.61 36.35
C CYS A 535 -1.51 16.81 36.38
N GLU A 536 -1.18 16.18 35.26
CA GLU A 536 0.05 15.40 35.08
C GLU A 536 1.14 16.26 34.42
N LEU A 537 2.40 16.05 34.82
CA LEU A 537 3.56 16.70 34.24
C LEU A 537 4.44 15.68 33.51
N ALA A 538 4.85 16.04 32.30
CA ALA A 538 5.62 15.22 31.38
C ALA A 538 6.76 16.05 30.76
N SER A 539 7.66 15.41 30.02
CA SER A 539 8.84 16.07 29.44
C SER A 539 8.63 16.46 27.97
N HIS A 540 8.99 17.70 27.61
CA HIS A 540 9.10 18.18 26.22
C HIS A 540 10.56 18.52 25.84
N SER A 541 11.53 17.75 26.35
CA SER A 541 12.98 18.03 26.32
C SER A 541 13.40 19.25 27.15
N PHE A 542 14.71 19.46 27.30
CA PHE A 542 15.24 20.55 28.10
C PHE A 542 15.32 21.84 27.28
N THR A 543 15.79 21.74 26.03
CA THR A 543 16.12 22.89 25.16
C THR A 543 15.15 23.10 23.99
N HIS A 544 14.12 22.26 23.86
CA HIS A 544 13.15 22.28 22.76
C HIS A 544 13.78 22.23 21.36
N GLN A 545 14.92 21.55 21.24
CA GLN A 545 15.62 21.33 19.97
C GLN A 545 15.11 20.07 19.26
N ASP A 546 15.34 19.97 17.95
CA ASP A 546 15.09 18.74 17.18
C ASP A 546 16.04 17.60 17.62
N MET A 547 15.56 16.81 18.59
CA MET A 547 16.28 15.68 19.16
C MET A 547 16.48 14.52 18.17
N SER A 548 15.78 14.49 17.02
CA SER A 548 15.94 13.42 16.04
C SER A 548 17.36 13.39 15.43
N ARG A 549 18.03 14.55 15.44
CA ARG A 549 19.39 14.79 14.90
C ARG A 549 20.49 14.71 15.96
N MET A 550 20.14 14.46 17.22
CA MET A 550 21.09 14.41 18.33
C MET A 550 21.76 13.04 18.49
N SER A 551 22.95 13.05 19.10
CA SER A 551 23.59 11.81 19.56
C SER A 551 22.83 11.17 20.72
N ALA A 552 23.05 9.87 20.95
CA ALA A 552 22.44 9.12 22.05
C ALA A 552 22.68 9.77 23.44
N GLN A 553 23.85 10.36 23.67
CA GLN A 553 24.15 11.05 24.93
C GLN A 553 23.35 12.34 25.08
N GLN A 554 23.34 13.19 24.05
CA GLN A 554 22.54 14.44 24.06
C GLN A 554 21.05 14.15 24.28
N ILE A 555 20.52 13.08 23.68
CA ILE A 555 19.15 12.62 23.89
C ILE A 555 18.88 12.27 25.36
N LYS A 556 19.78 11.52 26.00
CA LYS A 556 19.70 11.20 27.43
C LYS A 556 19.75 12.47 28.28
N ASP A 557 20.67 13.38 27.98
CA ASP A 557 20.85 14.62 28.74
C ASP A 557 19.59 15.50 28.68
N GLU A 558 19.01 15.70 27.49
CA GLU A 558 17.76 16.45 27.29
C GLU A 558 16.59 15.89 28.13
N GLN A 559 16.42 14.56 28.13
CA GLN A 559 15.35 13.92 28.89
C GLN A 559 15.62 13.93 30.39
N GLN A 560 16.83 13.54 30.82
CA GLN A 560 17.19 13.41 32.23
C GLN A 560 17.22 14.76 32.95
N ARG A 561 17.72 15.82 32.29
CA ARG A 561 17.71 17.18 32.87
C ARG A 561 16.28 17.68 33.09
N THR A 562 15.37 17.40 32.16
CA THR A 562 13.95 17.81 32.26
C THR A 562 13.23 17.04 33.36
N ALA A 563 13.40 15.72 33.41
CA ALA A 563 12.86 14.90 34.48
C ALA A 563 13.39 15.31 35.87
N THR A 564 14.69 15.61 35.97
CA THR A 564 15.32 16.11 37.21
C THR A 564 14.76 17.48 37.61
N ALA A 565 14.58 18.40 36.65
CA ALA A 565 14.00 19.71 36.93
C ALA A 565 12.55 19.61 37.43
N ILE A 566 11.73 18.75 36.82
CA ILE A 566 10.35 18.46 37.28
C ILE A 566 10.36 17.85 38.68
N LYS A 567 11.22 16.84 38.92
CA LYS A 567 11.35 16.17 40.23
C LYS A 567 11.77 17.15 41.32
N ASN A 568 12.72 18.04 41.06
CA ASN A 568 13.21 19.02 42.02
C ASN A 568 12.19 20.15 42.28
N ALA A 569 11.40 20.54 41.28
CA ALA A 569 10.42 21.61 41.42
C ALA A 569 9.18 21.20 42.24
N VAL A 570 8.68 19.98 42.04
CA VAL A 570 7.38 19.53 42.59
C VAL A 570 7.32 18.06 43.04
N GLY A 571 8.41 17.31 43.01
CA GLY A 571 8.45 15.90 43.45
C GLY A 571 7.83 14.89 42.48
N ALA A 572 7.28 15.34 41.34
CA ALA A 572 6.65 14.48 40.34
C ALA A 572 7.68 13.71 39.49
N ASP A 573 7.35 12.47 39.14
CA ASP A 573 8.11 11.64 38.20
C ASP A 573 7.56 11.77 36.79
N VAL A 574 8.44 11.95 35.80
CA VAL A 574 8.07 11.99 34.39
C VAL A 574 7.70 10.58 33.92
N LYS A 575 6.44 10.40 33.51
CA LYS A 575 5.93 9.12 32.98
C LYS A 575 5.82 9.08 31.46
N PHE A 576 5.91 10.23 30.81
CA PHE A 576 5.71 10.39 29.37
C PHE A 576 6.68 11.42 28.81
N PHE A 577 7.04 11.25 27.54
CA PHE A 577 7.83 12.20 26.79
C PHE A 577 7.08 12.59 25.52
N ARG A 578 7.14 13.87 25.13
CA ARG A 578 6.71 14.33 23.81
C ARG A 578 7.93 14.92 23.10
N PRO A 579 8.29 14.43 21.91
CA PRO A 579 9.40 14.99 21.14
C PRO A 579 9.06 16.40 20.63
N PRO A 580 9.97 17.39 20.78
CA PRO A 580 9.87 18.68 20.10
C PRO A 580 9.57 18.52 18.60
N TYR A 581 8.68 19.33 18.07
CA TYR A 581 8.22 19.27 16.67
C TYR A 581 7.63 17.91 16.23
N ILE A 582 7.32 17.01 17.18
CA ILE A 582 6.99 15.59 16.95
C ILE A 582 8.14 14.82 16.24
N ALA A 583 9.36 15.39 16.20
CA ALA A 583 10.50 14.79 15.52
C ALA A 583 11.08 13.61 16.31
N ILE A 584 11.08 12.42 15.71
CA ILE A 584 11.55 11.17 16.33
C ILE A 584 12.69 10.53 15.54
N SER A 585 13.54 9.79 16.23
CA SER A 585 14.51 8.86 15.64
C SER A 585 14.58 7.57 16.44
N ASN A 586 15.09 6.48 15.84
CA ASN A 586 15.30 5.22 16.56
C ASN A 586 16.24 5.39 17.77
N THR A 587 17.23 6.29 17.65
CA THR A 587 18.12 6.66 18.76
C THR A 587 17.36 7.21 19.95
N MET A 588 16.25 7.93 19.75
CA MET A 588 15.43 8.47 20.84
C MET A 588 14.73 7.34 21.61
N TYR A 589 14.08 6.40 20.92
CA TYR A 589 13.45 5.24 21.55
C TYR A 589 14.44 4.33 22.30
N GLN A 590 15.70 4.27 21.85
CA GLN A 590 16.78 3.51 22.51
C GLN A 590 17.38 4.20 23.74
N ASN A 591 17.00 5.46 24.03
CA ASN A 591 17.66 6.30 25.02
C ASN A 591 16.68 7.11 25.89
N ILE A 592 15.37 6.92 25.74
CA ILE A 592 14.31 7.53 26.54
C ILE A 592 13.38 6.40 27.02
N ASP A 593 13.46 6.07 28.31
CA ASP A 593 12.80 4.91 28.92
C ASP A 593 11.32 5.16 29.32
N VAL A 594 10.66 6.14 28.67
CA VAL A 594 9.25 6.47 28.91
C VAL A 594 8.47 6.55 27.59
N PRO A 595 7.17 6.21 27.57
CA PRO A 595 6.37 6.24 26.35
C PRO A 595 6.30 7.61 25.69
N PHE A 596 6.34 7.58 24.36
CA PHE A 596 6.27 8.77 23.52
C PHE A 596 4.81 9.13 23.25
N ILE A 597 4.43 10.39 23.45
CA ILE A 597 3.07 10.89 23.23
C ILE A 597 3.08 11.97 22.15
N GLN A 598 2.35 11.77 21.06
CA GLN A 598 2.09 12.80 20.06
C GLN A 598 0.83 13.58 20.43
N GLY A 599 -0.31 12.91 20.54
CA GLY A 599 -1.64 13.54 20.51
C GLY A 599 -2.13 13.91 19.10
N THR A 600 -3.29 14.54 19.03
CA THR A 600 -3.91 15.07 17.80
C THR A 600 -3.69 16.57 17.73
N MET A 601 -3.06 17.06 16.66
CA MET A 601 -2.76 18.48 16.44
C MET A 601 -3.99 19.26 15.94
N HIS A 602 -4.15 20.49 16.40
CA HIS A 602 -5.25 21.38 16.01
C HIS A 602 -4.81 22.78 15.51
N ASN A 603 -3.55 22.90 15.04
CA ASN A 603 -2.95 24.11 14.48
C ASN A 603 -2.95 25.34 15.42
N ASP A 604 -3.00 25.11 16.74
CA ASP A 604 -3.15 26.17 17.74
C ASP A 604 -1.82 26.91 18.06
N TRP A 605 -0.71 26.49 17.47
CA TRP A 605 0.53 27.28 17.44
C TRP A 605 0.51 28.32 16.30
N LEU A 606 -0.42 28.22 15.34
CA LEU A 606 -0.51 29.17 14.24
C LEU A 606 -1.31 30.40 14.64
N ASP A 607 -0.67 31.57 14.50
CA ASP A 607 -1.27 32.85 14.85
C ASP A 607 -2.51 33.21 14.03
N ASN A 608 -2.60 32.75 12.79
CA ASN A 608 -3.76 32.99 11.93
C ASN A 608 -4.97 32.08 12.25
N THR A 609 -4.81 31.05 13.08
CA THR A 609 -5.89 30.15 13.47
C THR A 609 -6.62 30.72 14.69
N SER A 610 -7.88 31.14 14.52
CA SER A 610 -8.67 31.81 15.55
C SER A 610 -9.06 30.87 16.70
N ALA A 611 -9.43 31.43 17.86
CA ALA A 611 -9.93 30.66 19.00
C ALA A 611 -11.13 29.76 18.63
N GLN A 612 -12.05 30.27 17.81
CA GLN A 612 -13.20 29.50 17.30
C GLN A 612 -12.76 28.35 16.37
N GLN A 613 -11.77 28.57 15.49
CA GLN A 613 -11.24 27.53 14.60
C GLN A 613 -10.53 26.43 15.41
N ARG A 614 -9.73 26.80 16.41
CA ARG A 614 -9.10 25.86 17.37
C ARG A 614 -10.16 25.02 18.08
N ALA A 615 -11.17 25.67 18.64
CA ALA A 615 -12.27 24.98 19.34
C ALA A 615 -13.05 24.04 18.42
N GLN A 616 -13.42 24.49 17.21
CA GLN A 616 -14.15 23.65 16.26
C GLN A 616 -13.31 22.47 15.76
N SER A 617 -11.99 22.66 15.58
CA SER A 617 -11.07 21.60 15.19
C SER A 617 -11.02 20.49 16.25
N VAL A 618 -10.90 20.84 17.54
CA VAL A 618 -10.94 19.87 18.65
C VAL A 618 -12.31 19.18 18.72
N LEU A 619 -13.41 19.95 18.65
CA LEU A 619 -14.76 19.40 18.77
C LEU A 619 -15.19 18.49 17.62
N ASN A 620 -14.68 18.73 16.41
CA ASN A 620 -14.89 17.86 15.24
C ASN A 620 -13.97 16.64 15.25
N GLY A 621 -12.75 16.79 15.78
CA GLY A 621 -11.77 15.70 15.90
C GLY A 621 -12.06 14.72 17.04
N ALA A 622 -12.91 15.10 17.98
CA ALA A 622 -13.19 14.43 19.25
C ALA A 622 -13.57 12.94 19.11
N ARG A 623 -12.73 12.06 19.65
CA ARG A 623 -12.95 10.61 19.72
C ARG A 623 -12.69 10.05 21.12
N ASP A 624 -13.40 8.97 21.46
CA ASP A 624 -13.18 8.27 22.73
C ASP A 624 -11.79 7.63 22.78
N GLY A 625 -11.00 7.95 23.81
CA GLY A 625 -9.60 7.54 23.91
C GLY A 625 -8.59 8.51 23.30
N GLN A 626 -9.02 9.69 22.83
CA GLN A 626 -8.12 10.64 22.16
C GLN A 626 -7.25 11.44 23.14
N ILE A 627 -6.03 11.75 22.71
CA ILE A 627 -5.13 12.71 23.33
C ILE A 627 -5.10 13.96 22.43
N VAL A 628 -5.49 15.12 22.95
CA VAL A 628 -5.57 16.40 22.23
C VAL A 628 -4.30 17.19 22.50
N LEU A 629 -3.60 17.63 21.45
CA LEU A 629 -2.39 18.46 21.52
C LEU A 629 -2.80 19.93 21.31
N LEU A 630 -2.53 20.76 22.34
CA LEU A 630 -2.57 22.22 22.33
C LEU A 630 -1.24 22.76 22.89
N HIS A 631 -1.00 24.07 22.81
CA HIS A 631 0.23 24.71 23.29
C HIS A 631 -0.06 25.83 24.29
N ASP A 632 0.73 25.91 25.37
CA ASP A 632 0.69 26.97 26.40
C ASP A 632 2.00 27.80 26.47
N PHE A 633 2.72 27.90 25.34
CA PHE A 633 3.81 28.87 25.18
C PHE A 633 3.35 30.31 25.48
N GLN A 634 4.34 31.13 25.84
CA GLN A 634 4.16 32.51 26.27
C GLN A 634 3.41 33.34 25.22
N GLY A 635 2.20 33.77 25.56
CA GLY A 635 1.36 34.62 24.71
C GLY A 635 0.32 33.88 23.86
N ASN A 636 0.15 32.56 23.97
CA ASN A 636 -0.86 31.79 23.21
C ASN A 636 -2.31 31.98 23.68
N SER A 637 -2.71 33.24 23.90
CA SER A 637 -4.03 33.69 24.37
C SER A 637 -5.21 33.15 23.55
N LYS A 638 -5.01 32.87 22.25
CA LYS A 638 -6.05 32.27 21.38
C LYS A 638 -6.39 30.83 21.75
N THR A 639 -5.47 30.08 22.37
CA THR A 639 -5.76 28.75 22.94
C THR A 639 -6.52 28.90 24.25
N VAL A 640 -6.10 29.81 25.14
CA VAL A 640 -6.85 30.15 26.37
C VAL A 640 -8.30 30.53 26.07
N GLN A 641 -8.52 31.37 25.06
CA GLN A 641 -9.86 31.78 24.59
C GLN A 641 -10.69 30.63 23.99
N ALA A 642 -10.05 29.60 23.42
CA ALA A 642 -10.73 28.44 22.85
C ALA A 642 -11.20 27.43 23.92
N LEU A 643 -10.48 27.34 25.05
CA LEU A 643 -10.71 26.30 26.07
C LEU A 643 -12.13 26.25 26.64
N PRO A 644 -12.83 27.37 26.95
CA PRO A 644 -14.23 27.33 27.37
C PRO A 644 -15.15 26.58 26.38
N GLN A 645 -15.03 26.90 25.08
CA GLN A 645 -15.84 26.27 24.03
C GLN A 645 -15.46 24.79 23.84
N ILE A 646 -14.17 24.45 23.91
CA ILE A 646 -13.66 23.07 23.86
C ILE A 646 -14.25 22.25 25.01
N ILE A 647 -14.10 22.74 26.24
CA ILE A 647 -14.48 22.00 27.45
C ILE A 647 -15.98 21.79 27.51
N GLU A 648 -16.77 22.86 27.33
CA GLU A 648 -18.23 22.75 27.33
C GLU A 648 -18.76 21.89 26.19
N GLY A 649 -18.18 22.02 24.99
CA GLY A 649 -18.61 21.24 23.83
C GLY A 649 -18.31 19.75 23.99
N LEU A 650 -17.15 19.38 24.53
CA LEU A 650 -16.79 17.99 24.81
C LEU A 650 -17.64 17.41 25.95
N GLN A 651 -17.90 18.16 27.02
CA GLN A 651 -18.84 17.76 28.08
C GLN A 651 -20.25 17.52 27.52
N LYS A 652 -20.76 18.41 26.67
CA LYS A 652 -22.06 18.24 25.96
C LYS A 652 -22.08 17.01 25.04
N GLN A 653 -20.94 16.60 24.48
CA GLN A 653 -20.80 15.35 23.70
C GLN A 653 -20.63 14.08 24.57
N GLY A 654 -20.62 14.21 25.90
CA GLY A 654 -20.50 13.11 26.86
C GLY A 654 -19.06 12.71 27.20
N TYR A 655 -18.06 13.54 26.89
CA TYR A 655 -16.66 13.27 27.25
C TYR A 655 -16.36 13.64 28.70
N THR A 656 -15.51 12.83 29.32
CA THR A 656 -14.87 13.11 30.60
C THR A 656 -13.38 13.34 30.39
N PHE A 657 -12.87 14.42 30.99
CA PHE A 657 -11.47 14.77 30.95
C PHE A 657 -10.64 13.98 31.95
N VAL A 658 -9.47 13.54 31.51
CA VAL A 658 -8.53 12.70 32.25
C VAL A 658 -7.10 13.10 31.90
N THR A 659 -6.12 12.79 32.76
CA THR A 659 -4.70 12.86 32.38
C THR A 659 -4.33 11.74 31.40
N VAL A 660 -3.15 11.80 30.78
CA VAL A 660 -2.68 10.74 29.87
C VAL A 660 -2.52 9.41 30.62
N SER A 661 -1.96 9.41 31.85
CA SER A 661 -1.94 8.24 32.74
C SER A 661 -3.34 7.68 33.00
N GLU A 662 -4.29 8.54 33.40
CA GLU A 662 -5.67 8.12 33.70
C GLU A 662 -6.39 7.58 32.45
N LEU A 663 -6.12 8.14 31.27
CA LEU A 663 -6.67 7.69 29.99
C LEU A 663 -6.20 6.26 29.66
N PHE A 664 -4.89 6.02 29.66
CA PHE A 664 -4.31 4.68 29.44
C PHE A 664 -4.82 3.66 30.46
N GLN A 665 -4.82 4.02 31.74
CA GLN A 665 -5.29 3.16 32.83
C GLN A 665 -6.77 2.78 32.65
N LYS A 666 -7.66 3.76 32.45
CA LYS A 666 -9.11 3.53 32.33
C LYS A 666 -9.48 2.80 31.03
N LYS A 667 -8.68 2.93 29.98
CA LYS A 667 -8.84 2.16 28.73
C LYS A 667 -8.20 0.77 28.77
N GLY A 668 -7.43 0.44 29.81
CA GLY A 668 -6.74 -0.84 29.93
C GLY A 668 -5.61 -1.01 28.92
N VAL A 669 -5.00 0.09 28.46
CA VAL A 669 -3.99 0.10 27.41
C VAL A 669 -2.63 0.37 28.04
N ASN A 670 -1.66 -0.54 27.83
CA ASN A 670 -0.29 -0.35 28.26
C ASN A 670 0.42 0.64 27.32
N PRO A 671 0.89 1.82 27.81
CA PRO A 671 1.60 2.78 26.97
C PRO A 671 3.04 2.35 26.66
N ASN A 672 3.63 1.44 27.46
CA ASN A 672 5.00 0.93 27.27
C ASN A 672 5.04 -0.06 26.09
N VAL A 673 5.05 0.48 24.87
CA VAL A 673 5.21 -0.27 23.61
C VAL A 673 6.43 0.31 22.88
N GLU A 674 7.39 -0.55 22.56
CA GLU A 674 8.62 -0.15 21.87
C GLU A 674 8.35 0.52 20.52
N TYR A 675 9.14 1.55 20.20
CA TYR A 675 9.07 2.30 18.93
C TYR A 675 7.66 2.83 18.59
N LYS A 676 6.80 3.05 19.59
CA LYS A 676 5.46 3.63 19.42
C LYS A 676 5.38 5.02 20.02
N ILE A 677 4.79 5.93 19.25
CA ILE A 677 4.30 7.22 19.71
C ILE A 677 2.76 7.22 19.67
N TRP A 678 2.12 7.77 20.70
CA TRP A 678 0.66 7.65 20.89
C TRP A 678 -0.08 8.96 20.60
N SER A 679 -1.09 8.91 19.72
CA SER A 679 -2.04 10.02 19.45
C SER A 679 -3.42 9.82 20.09
N ALA A 680 -3.75 8.56 20.40
CA ALA A 680 -4.95 8.11 21.11
C ALA A 680 -4.66 6.73 21.73
N THR A 681 -5.56 6.17 22.52
CA THR A 681 -5.41 4.84 23.13
C THR A 681 -5.89 3.66 22.26
N TYR A 682 -6.51 3.93 21.11
CA TYR A 682 -7.04 2.91 20.19
C TYR A 682 -6.04 2.53 19.08
#